data_AF-A0A4R8WMC3-F1
#
_entry.id   AF-A0A4R8WMC3-F1
#
_cell.length_a   1.000
_cell.length_b   1.000
_cell.length_c   1.000
_cell.angle_alpha   90.00
_cell.angle_beta   90.00
_cell.angle_gamma   90.00
#
_symmetry.space_group_name_H-M   'P 1'
#
loop_
_entity.id
_entity.type
_entity.pdbx_description
1 polymer ?
#
loop_
_entity_poly.entity_id
_entity_poly.type
_entity_poly.pdbx_seq_one_letter_code
_entity_poly.pdbx_strand_id
1 'polypeptide(L)'
;MHARVTAILVARNGAKHLERTLEALSRQTRQPDVVITVDCGSSDATAQLLAAHGPTHFISADSDLTFGQAIAAAVRVMAPPESDSEMLWLLAQDSAPEPGALAALLGELEIAPSVAVAGPKIMDWRAHDYIHDVGLSMTPGGATVTLVESELDQGQHDGMSDVLAVDAGGMLVRHSVWNQLGGFDPGLPSADDALDFCVRVRLSGRRVSVVAAARVASAGDGVAGLSGSSRGRARRKRLRVARTAQLHRRLVYSAGWLIPLHWIALVPFAFFRSIGALLQKEPGAIPGEFSAAFRTAFSGSRVHNARRRLAETRTLGWGSIASLRLTNAEVRRRHALKREAVLVGLGADRPEIHFFASGGAWTVLAAALVGIIMFASLLGAQNLAGGGLLPLSSTPAGLWASVGYGWRDLGLGFVGAADPFAAVLAVLGSLTFWAPSYSLVLLYFVALPLAALGAWLAATRLTDRGLLRFTAAALWVLAPTFLTAFSAGRPAAILAHLLLPWLFFAGYSAGRSWSASATASLLFAAVLFCAPSLTPALLILWLLCSVASGRGIARFIGIPLPAVALALPLILDQGLRGSWLALLADPGVPVPSTPAPDWQLLLGFPTGDFGGWSTLLGQAPALQGLPLSWIIPVLFAPLAILAALSLFLPSIRSASVAVLTALLGAGTAIAATQLSLATTGAASVSIWPGSGLSLYWLGLVGAVIFALREFRRFAVAPAVAATVLLAVAVVPLAGALPLELSAVHEGSDRTQPAFVTAEAQTDARVGTLEIVPQSNGGILATIVRGAGTTLNEQSTLVNTTTTLSAADRELATLAGNLASRSGLDASAGLADLGIRFVLLRPAALTDTGRGAAAASVAATETLARATTALDGEAALVPVGDTAYGRLWRHDGPASAAGVTASEVPARAGGVFSLAALLLAAITVGSALLLSIPTGAGPEAVRQANRDAMRRSARSDTQDRKAEARDLHREERSAKSEARSARSEARAALRRSVKAGAIVPAEGTPAAQAIESAEAAEAAEAAEAGELAAAVELAHAAERERSSDLALTSGHGDETEDGPADVTAGEIAEHVAPGTAPPKEPAASPREEKATDPVEPADRPSGQEDPNNAR
;
A
#
# COMPACT_ATOMS: atom_id res chain seq x y z
N MET A 1 8.56 61.80 -12.99
CA MET A 1 7.35 61.17 -13.56
C MET A 1 6.73 60.32 -12.47
N HIS A 2 5.41 60.27 -12.36
CA HIS A 2 4.76 59.28 -11.50
C HIS A 2 4.73 57.93 -12.22
N ALA A 3 5.01 56.84 -11.50
CA ALA A 3 4.95 55.50 -12.08
C ALA A 3 3.49 55.07 -12.31
N ARG A 4 3.19 54.61 -13.52
CA ARG A 4 1.83 54.23 -13.96
C ARG A 4 1.61 52.74 -13.73
N VAL A 5 0.61 52.38 -12.94
CA VAL A 5 0.29 50.99 -12.59
C VAL A 5 -0.97 50.52 -13.31
N THR A 6 -0.88 49.42 -14.05
CA THR A 6 -2.03 48.67 -14.55
C THR A 6 -2.22 47.40 -13.73
N ALA A 7 -3.33 47.29 -13.00
CA ALA A 7 -3.72 46.05 -12.34
C ALA A 7 -4.39 45.12 -13.35
N ILE A 8 -3.93 43.87 -13.43
CA ILE A 8 -4.49 42.82 -14.28
C ILE A 8 -5.03 41.72 -13.36
N LEU A 9 -6.35 41.64 -13.24
CA LEU A 9 -7.06 40.66 -12.40
C LEU A 9 -7.67 39.56 -13.27
N VAL A 10 -7.13 38.35 -13.17
CA VAL A 10 -7.63 37.17 -13.91
C VAL A 10 -8.55 36.34 -13.02
N ALA A 11 -9.71 35.92 -13.54
CA ALA A 11 -10.64 35.06 -12.84
C ALA A 11 -11.17 33.90 -13.69
N ARG A 12 -11.57 32.82 -13.00
CA ARG A 12 -12.26 31.65 -13.55
C ARG A 12 -12.97 30.91 -12.41
N ASN A 13 -14.30 30.86 -12.41
CA ASN A 13 -15.11 30.17 -11.39
C ASN A 13 -14.67 30.51 -9.96
N GLY A 14 -14.52 31.81 -9.69
CA GLY A 14 -13.89 32.38 -8.51
C GLY A 14 -14.80 33.20 -7.62
N ALA A 15 -16.12 33.23 -7.87
CA ALA A 15 -17.05 34.16 -7.24
C ALA A 15 -16.92 34.19 -5.71
N LYS A 16 -16.76 33.00 -5.09
CA LYS A 16 -16.56 32.80 -3.64
C LYS A 16 -15.46 33.65 -2.99
N HIS A 17 -14.38 33.96 -3.71
CA HIS A 17 -13.24 34.72 -3.19
C HIS A 17 -13.11 36.11 -3.83
N LEU A 18 -13.74 36.30 -5.00
CA LEU A 18 -13.55 37.48 -5.84
C LEU A 18 -14.04 38.76 -5.16
N GLU A 19 -15.16 38.74 -4.44
CA GLU A 19 -15.73 39.92 -3.77
C GLU A 19 -14.71 40.56 -2.81
N ARG A 20 -14.08 39.75 -1.96
CA ARG A 20 -12.99 40.18 -1.06
C ARG A 20 -11.77 40.68 -1.82
N THR A 21 -11.43 40.07 -2.96
CA THR A 21 -10.30 40.52 -3.81
C THR A 21 -10.59 41.90 -4.43
N LEU A 22 -11.83 42.15 -4.88
CA LEU A 22 -12.26 43.42 -5.44
C LEU A 22 -12.36 44.53 -4.38
N GLU A 23 -12.82 44.19 -3.17
CA GLU A 23 -12.81 45.10 -2.01
C GLU A 23 -11.36 45.44 -1.57
N ALA A 24 -10.48 44.45 -1.52
CA ALA A 24 -9.08 44.63 -1.20
C ALA A 24 -8.34 45.51 -2.24
N LEU A 25 -8.74 45.42 -3.51
CA LEU A 25 -8.24 46.27 -4.60
C LEU A 25 -8.74 47.73 -4.46
N SER A 26 -10.02 47.95 -4.17
CA SER A 26 -10.56 49.30 -4.00
C SER A 26 -10.10 50.00 -2.71
N ARG A 27 -9.69 49.24 -1.69
CA ARG A 27 -9.12 49.76 -0.43
C ARG A 27 -7.61 50.10 -0.48
N GLN A 28 -6.96 50.06 -1.65
CA GLN A 28 -5.53 50.38 -1.74
C GLN A 28 -5.25 51.88 -1.48
N THR A 29 -4.24 52.14 -0.63
CA THR A 29 -3.73 53.49 -0.32
C THR A 29 -3.15 54.21 -1.54
N ARG A 30 -2.49 53.46 -2.44
CA ARG A 30 -2.21 53.85 -3.83
C ARG A 30 -3.16 53.07 -4.73
N GLN A 31 -4.16 53.74 -5.30
CA GLN A 31 -5.02 53.14 -6.32
C GLN A 31 -4.22 52.79 -7.58
N PRO A 32 -4.56 51.73 -8.34
CA PRO A 32 -4.04 51.51 -9.69
C PRO A 32 -4.59 52.56 -10.68
N ASP A 33 -3.84 52.89 -11.73
CA ASP A 33 -4.24 53.90 -12.73
C ASP A 33 -5.11 53.31 -13.86
N VAL A 34 -5.05 51.99 -14.04
CA VAL A 34 -5.85 51.20 -14.98
C VAL A 34 -6.16 49.86 -14.32
N VAL A 35 -7.41 49.40 -14.42
CA VAL A 35 -7.82 48.05 -13.99
C VAL A 35 -8.32 47.27 -15.20
N ILE A 36 -7.63 46.18 -15.53
CA ILE A 36 -8.04 45.23 -16.58
C ILE A 36 -8.48 43.93 -15.90
N THR A 37 -9.69 43.49 -16.17
CA THR A 37 -10.20 42.19 -15.69
C THR A 37 -10.29 41.21 -16.85
N VAL A 38 -9.92 39.95 -16.59
CA VAL A 38 -9.98 38.87 -17.59
C VAL A 38 -10.76 37.70 -17.03
N ASP A 39 -11.98 37.50 -17.54
CA ASP A 39 -12.77 36.29 -17.29
C ASP A 39 -12.34 35.19 -18.27
N CYS A 40 -11.85 34.06 -17.75
CA CYS A 40 -11.46 32.90 -18.54
C CYS A 40 -12.62 31.89 -18.62
N GLY A 41 -13.75 32.34 -19.17
CA GLY A 41 -14.95 31.54 -19.43
C GLY A 41 -15.58 30.96 -18.17
N SER A 42 -15.97 31.81 -17.22
CA SER A 42 -16.63 31.36 -15.98
C SER A 42 -18.08 30.92 -16.21
N SER A 43 -18.52 29.96 -15.40
CA SER A 43 -19.89 29.42 -15.35
C SER A 43 -20.63 29.77 -14.06
N ASP A 44 -20.06 30.62 -13.21
CA ASP A 44 -20.64 31.13 -11.96
C ASP A 44 -20.80 32.66 -12.02
N ALA A 45 -21.10 33.30 -10.88
CA ALA A 45 -21.27 34.75 -10.80
C ALA A 45 -19.99 35.58 -11.06
N THR A 46 -18.82 34.97 -11.30
CA THR A 46 -17.53 35.66 -11.52
C THR A 46 -17.63 36.77 -12.57
N ALA A 47 -18.23 36.48 -13.73
CA ALA A 47 -18.35 37.46 -14.81
C ALA A 47 -19.25 38.66 -14.43
N GLN A 48 -20.30 38.41 -13.63
CA GLN A 48 -21.22 39.46 -13.15
C GLN A 48 -20.52 40.36 -12.11
N LEU A 49 -19.77 39.76 -11.19
CA LEU A 49 -18.98 40.48 -10.18
C LEU A 49 -17.86 41.32 -10.80
N LEU A 50 -17.14 40.78 -11.80
CA LEU A 50 -16.12 41.52 -12.54
C LEU A 50 -16.71 42.71 -13.33
N ALA A 51 -17.91 42.56 -13.90
CA ALA A 51 -18.59 43.65 -14.60
C ALA A 51 -19.10 44.72 -13.63
N ALA A 52 -19.68 44.32 -12.49
CA ALA A 52 -20.22 45.21 -11.47
C ALA A 52 -19.16 46.12 -10.82
N HIS A 53 -17.89 45.72 -10.82
CA HIS A 53 -16.78 46.53 -10.29
C HIS A 53 -16.42 47.75 -11.17
N GLY A 54 -16.89 47.84 -12.41
CA GLY A 54 -16.57 48.94 -13.33
C GLY A 54 -15.08 49.03 -13.75
N PRO A 55 -14.43 47.92 -14.18
CA PRO A 55 -13.03 47.94 -14.61
C PRO A 55 -12.82 48.79 -15.86
N THR A 56 -11.62 49.35 -16.02
CA THR A 56 -11.25 50.16 -17.21
C THR A 56 -11.36 49.36 -18.51
N HIS A 57 -11.00 48.07 -18.46
CA HIS A 57 -11.26 47.11 -19.52
C HIS A 57 -11.73 45.78 -18.94
N PHE A 58 -12.87 45.27 -19.41
CA PHE A 58 -13.34 43.91 -19.15
C PHE A 58 -13.10 43.05 -20.40
N ILE A 59 -12.40 41.92 -20.24
CA ILE A 59 -12.11 40.96 -21.30
C ILE A 59 -12.73 39.63 -20.91
N SER A 60 -13.74 39.18 -21.66
CA SER A 60 -14.18 37.78 -21.62
C SER A 60 -13.42 36.98 -22.67
N ALA A 61 -12.92 35.80 -22.30
CA ALA A 61 -12.07 34.95 -23.13
C ALA A 61 -12.38 33.46 -22.91
N ASP A 62 -11.91 32.62 -23.84
CA ASP A 62 -12.21 31.18 -23.83
C ASP A 62 -11.82 30.47 -22.53
N SER A 63 -12.63 29.47 -22.17
CA SER A 63 -12.56 28.71 -20.91
C SER A 63 -11.30 27.86 -20.73
N ASP A 64 -10.33 27.89 -21.64
CA ASP A 64 -9.07 27.14 -21.57
C ASP A 64 -7.81 28.01 -21.37
N LEU A 65 -7.92 29.34 -21.32
CA LEU A 65 -6.75 30.21 -21.11
C LEU A 65 -6.11 30.03 -19.73
N THR A 66 -4.80 29.72 -19.71
CA THR A 66 -3.97 29.73 -18.49
C THR A 66 -3.74 31.16 -17.99
N PHE A 67 -3.36 31.33 -16.72
CA PHE A 67 -3.07 32.63 -16.11
C PHE A 67 -2.13 33.50 -16.96
N GLY A 68 -1.02 32.93 -17.43
CA GLY A 68 -0.08 33.60 -18.33
C GLY A 68 -0.64 33.93 -19.72
N GLN A 69 -1.54 33.11 -20.27
CA GLN A 69 -2.22 33.41 -21.53
C GLN A 69 -3.28 34.51 -21.37
N ALA A 70 -3.96 34.56 -20.24
CA ALA A 70 -4.94 35.60 -19.89
C ALA A 70 -4.27 36.96 -19.67
N ILE A 71 -3.14 37.01 -18.94
CA ILE A 71 -2.31 38.22 -18.83
C ILE A 71 -1.79 38.63 -20.22
N ALA A 72 -1.33 37.68 -21.04
CA ALA A 72 -0.94 37.96 -22.42
C ALA A 72 -2.11 38.35 -23.33
N ALA A 73 -3.37 38.17 -22.94
CA ALA A 73 -4.54 38.74 -23.62
C ALA A 73 -4.74 40.20 -23.17
N ALA A 74 -4.74 40.47 -21.86
CA ALA A 74 -4.81 41.82 -21.30
C ALA A 74 -3.74 42.77 -21.87
N VAL A 75 -2.47 42.36 -21.85
CA VAL A 75 -1.35 43.18 -22.36
C VAL A 75 -1.43 43.43 -23.87
N ARG A 76 -2.16 42.61 -24.65
CA ARG A 76 -2.41 42.86 -26.08
C ARG A 76 -3.49 43.92 -26.37
N VAL A 77 -4.24 44.35 -25.36
CA VAL A 77 -5.19 45.49 -25.45
C VAL A 77 -4.52 46.79 -24.99
N MET A 78 -3.35 46.70 -24.34
CA MET A 78 -2.57 47.85 -23.90
C MET A 78 -1.70 48.43 -25.02
N ALA A 79 -1.39 49.72 -24.94
CA ALA A 79 -0.34 50.32 -25.77
C ALA A 79 1.05 49.77 -25.38
N PRO A 80 2.03 49.73 -26.30
CA PRO A 80 3.42 49.39 -25.96
C PRO A 80 4.00 50.38 -24.93
N PRO A 81 4.88 49.92 -24.01
CA PRO A 81 5.45 50.78 -22.99
C PRO A 81 6.38 51.84 -23.57
N GLU A 82 6.12 53.09 -23.20
CA GLU A 82 6.93 54.25 -23.55
C GLU A 82 8.05 54.49 -22.53
N SER A 83 7.93 53.95 -21.30
CA SER A 83 8.96 54.09 -20.26
C SER A 83 9.06 52.93 -19.27
N ASP A 84 10.23 52.81 -18.62
CA ASP A 84 10.48 51.90 -17.49
C ASP A 84 9.73 52.30 -16.19
N SER A 85 8.90 53.35 -16.24
CA SER A 85 8.01 53.80 -15.15
C SER A 85 6.60 53.17 -15.23
N GLU A 86 6.31 52.38 -16.27
CA GLU A 86 5.07 51.61 -16.37
C GLU A 86 5.19 50.24 -15.69
N MET A 87 4.18 49.89 -14.90
CA MET A 87 4.12 48.67 -14.10
C MET A 87 2.85 47.87 -14.41
N LEU A 88 2.98 46.56 -14.47
CA LEU A 88 1.86 45.61 -14.44
C LEU A 88 1.81 44.99 -13.04
N TRP A 89 0.65 45.03 -12.40
CA TRP A 89 0.39 44.33 -11.14
C TRP A 89 -0.53 43.14 -11.41
N LEU A 90 -0.04 41.92 -11.16
CA LEU A 90 -0.72 40.69 -11.57
C LEU A 90 -1.50 40.11 -10.38
N LEU A 91 -2.81 39.92 -10.52
CA LEU A 91 -3.69 39.41 -9.48
C LEU A 91 -4.58 38.29 -10.02
N ALA A 92 -4.94 37.34 -9.15
CA ALA A 92 -5.97 36.34 -9.42
C ALA A 92 -7.21 36.58 -8.54
N GLN A 93 -8.34 35.96 -8.90
CA GLN A 93 -9.60 35.96 -8.14
C GLN A 93 -9.46 35.75 -6.61
N ASP A 94 -8.44 35.01 -6.18
CA ASP A 94 -8.13 34.65 -4.80
C ASP A 94 -6.83 35.33 -4.31
N SER A 95 -6.55 36.55 -4.76
CA SER A 95 -5.37 37.34 -4.36
C SER A 95 -5.81 38.68 -3.75
N ALA A 96 -6.09 38.71 -2.44
CA ALA A 96 -6.62 39.89 -1.74
C ALA A 96 -5.48 40.69 -1.06
N PRO A 97 -5.04 41.84 -1.59
CA PRO A 97 -3.96 42.66 -1.02
C PRO A 97 -4.36 43.43 0.25
N GLU A 98 -3.42 43.59 1.20
CA GLU A 98 -3.58 44.56 2.29
C GLU A 98 -3.52 46.01 1.76
N PRO A 99 -4.16 47.00 2.42
CA PRO A 99 -4.26 48.38 1.91
C PRO A 99 -2.93 49.09 1.57
N GLY A 100 -1.83 48.69 2.20
CA GLY A 100 -0.49 49.24 1.92
C GLY A 100 0.27 48.53 0.79
N ALA A 101 -0.24 47.41 0.26
CA ALA A 101 0.55 46.49 -0.55
C ALA A 101 1.06 47.11 -1.86
N LEU A 102 0.19 47.79 -2.64
CA LEU A 102 0.65 48.40 -3.89
C LEU A 102 1.62 49.57 -3.65
N ALA A 103 1.41 50.36 -2.60
CA ALA A 103 2.32 51.45 -2.24
C ALA A 103 3.72 50.92 -1.86
N ALA A 104 3.79 49.85 -1.06
CA ALA A 104 5.05 49.21 -0.68
C ALA A 104 5.76 48.54 -1.87
N LEU A 105 5.03 47.81 -2.74
CA LEU A 105 5.59 47.20 -3.95
C LEU A 105 6.14 48.24 -4.92
N LEU A 106 5.43 49.36 -5.10
CA LEU A 106 5.87 50.45 -5.98
C LEU A 106 7.11 51.15 -5.42
N GLY A 107 7.15 51.41 -4.11
CA GLY A 107 8.28 52.03 -3.42
C GLY A 107 9.59 51.29 -3.63
N GLU A 108 9.61 49.95 -3.58
CA GLU A 108 10.81 49.15 -3.88
C GLU A 108 11.32 49.35 -5.32
N LEU A 109 10.42 49.47 -6.31
CA LEU A 109 10.80 49.71 -7.71
C LEU A 109 11.22 51.17 -7.97
N GLU A 110 10.78 52.12 -7.16
CA GLU A 110 11.22 53.53 -7.22
C GLU A 110 12.57 53.72 -6.50
N ILE A 111 12.77 53.09 -5.33
CA ILE A 111 14.02 53.11 -4.55
C ILE A 111 15.14 52.37 -5.29
N ALA A 112 14.85 51.22 -5.92
CA ALA A 112 15.83 50.37 -6.58
C ALA A 112 15.52 50.17 -8.07
N PRO A 113 15.96 51.09 -8.97
CA PRO A 113 15.78 50.95 -10.43
C PRO A 113 16.29 49.64 -11.04
N SER A 114 17.26 48.98 -10.39
CA SER A 114 17.75 47.65 -10.78
C SER A 114 16.73 46.52 -10.59
N VAL A 115 15.73 46.71 -9.73
CA VAL A 115 14.62 45.77 -9.52
C VAL A 115 13.60 45.93 -10.65
N ALA A 116 13.26 44.82 -11.28
CA ALA A 116 12.25 44.74 -12.34
C ALA A 116 10.96 44.04 -11.91
N VAL A 117 11.04 43.26 -10.82
CA VAL A 117 9.94 42.51 -10.23
C VAL A 117 10.01 42.67 -8.71
N ALA A 118 8.92 43.10 -8.09
CA ALA A 118 8.69 42.98 -6.65
C ALA A 118 7.56 41.99 -6.39
N GLY A 119 7.71 41.15 -5.37
CA GLY A 119 6.66 40.25 -4.88
C GLY A 119 6.32 40.51 -3.42
N PRO A 120 5.04 40.40 -3.04
CA PRO A 120 4.61 40.50 -1.65
C PRO A 120 4.88 39.20 -0.86
N LYS A 121 4.68 39.24 0.46
CA LYS A 121 4.41 38.03 1.25
C LYS A 121 3.03 37.47 0.89
N ILE A 122 2.93 36.18 0.60
CA ILE A 122 1.64 35.50 0.40
C ILE A 122 1.19 34.90 1.72
N MET A 123 0.05 35.36 2.24
CA MET A 123 -0.54 34.92 3.51
C MET A 123 -1.69 33.92 3.26
N ASP A 124 -2.00 33.05 4.23
CA ASP A 124 -3.16 32.15 4.13
C ASP A 124 -4.49 32.94 4.25
N TRP A 125 -5.44 32.66 3.35
CA TRP A 125 -6.75 33.32 3.27
C TRP A 125 -7.58 33.31 4.55
N ARG A 126 -7.37 32.33 5.43
CA ARG A 126 -8.12 32.11 6.66
C ARG A 126 -7.30 32.35 7.92
N ALA A 127 -6.00 32.07 7.87
CA ALA A 127 -5.06 32.32 8.94
C ALA A 127 -4.09 33.43 8.49
N HIS A 128 -4.55 34.68 8.56
CA HIS A 128 -3.88 35.87 8.01
C HIS A 128 -2.43 36.08 8.46
N ASP A 129 -2.08 35.57 9.64
CA ASP A 129 -0.73 35.66 10.21
C ASP A 129 0.16 34.48 9.80
N TYR A 130 -0.36 33.47 9.08
CA TYR A 130 0.44 32.38 8.53
C TYR A 130 0.89 32.71 7.11
N ILE A 131 2.20 32.62 6.89
CA ILE A 131 2.84 32.65 5.57
C ILE A 131 2.43 31.39 4.80
N HIS A 132 1.77 31.59 3.67
CA HIS A 132 1.55 30.57 2.66
C HIS A 132 2.82 30.36 1.81
N ASP A 133 3.34 31.45 1.22
CA ASP A 133 4.59 31.47 0.46
C ASP A 133 5.33 32.81 0.64
N VAL A 134 6.62 32.76 0.99
CA VAL A 134 7.55 33.89 0.79
C VAL A 134 8.78 33.38 0.05
N GLY A 135 8.93 33.85 -1.20
CA GLY A 135 10.13 33.70 -2.02
C GLY A 135 10.33 32.28 -2.59
N LEU A 136 10.53 32.18 -3.89
CA LEU A 136 10.79 30.92 -4.58
C LEU A 136 12.28 30.77 -4.89
N SER A 137 12.81 29.56 -4.69
CA SER A 137 14.16 29.15 -5.11
C SER A 137 14.13 27.78 -5.81
N MET A 138 15.30 27.32 -6.28
CA MET A 138 15.45 26.10 -7.07
C MET A 138 16.65 25.28 -6.60
N THR A 139 16.42 24.00 -6.34
CA THR A 139 17.45 23.01 -5.98
C THR A 139 18.48 22.79 -7.10
N PRO A 140 19.62 22.10 -6.82
CA PRO A 140 20.59 21.75 -7.86
C PRO A 140 19.96 20.86 -8.95
N GLY A 141 19.05 19.95 -8.56
CA GLY A 141 18.26 19.10 -9.45
C GLY A 141 17.05 19.77 -10.12
N GLY A 142 16.93 21.10 -10.04
CA GLY A 142 15.91 21.89 -10.76
C GLY A 142 14.51 21.90 -10.12
N ALA A 143 14.26 21.14 -9.05
CA ALA A 143 12.99 21.20 -8.34
C ALA A 143 12.82 22.55 -7.63
N THR A 144 11.63 23.14 -7.75
CA THR A 144 11.19 24.35 -7.06
C THR A 144 11.06 24.12 -5.56
N VAL A 145 11.48 25.09 -4.76
CA VAL A 145 11.35 25.11 -3.30
C VAL A 145 11.04 26.54 -2.87
N THR A 146 9.83 26.73 -2.34
CA THR A 146 9.47 27.89 -1.53
C THR A 146 10.44 28.03 -0.35
N LEU A 147 10.95 29.23 -0.11
CA LEU A 147 11.94 29.52 0.92
C LEU A 147 11.30 29.45 2.32
N VAL A 148 10.09 29.99 2.48
CA VAL A 148 9.26 29.96 3.70
C VAL A 148 7.84 29.47 3.36
N GLU A 149 7.43 28.32 3.91
CA GLU A 149 6.17 27.62 3.58
C GLU A 149 5.45 27.23 4.88
N SER A 150 4.21 27.68 5.09
CA SER A 150 3.32 27.24 6.18
C SER A 150 3.85 27.50 7.61
N GLU A 151 4.32 28.73 7.86
CA GLU A 151 4.90 29.21 9.13
C GLU A 151 4.15 30.47 9.62
N LEU A 152 4.19 30.78 10.92
CA LEU A 152 3.62 32.01 11.49
C LEU A 152 4.56 33.20 11.22
N ASP A 153 4.03 34.32 10.76
CA ASP A 153 4.77 35.57 10.56
C ASP A 153 5.00 36.29 11.89
N GLN A 154 6.26 36.44 12.25
CA GLN A 154 6.74 37.16 13.43
C GLN A 154 7.79 38.22 13.02
N GLY A 155 7.82 38.60 11.73
CA GLY A 155 8.86 39.46 11.16
C GLY A 155 10.23 38.77 10.98
N GLN A 156 10.34 37.47 11.26
CA GLN A 156 11.59 36.70 11.25
C GLN A 156 12.22 36.53 9.85
N HIS A 157 11.53 37.01 8.81
CA HIS A 157 11.97 36.97 7.42
C HIS A 157 12.03 38.34 6.74
N ASP A 158 11.81 39.44 7.47
CA ASP A 158 11.66 40.78 6.88
C ASP A 158 12.96 41.34 6.29
N GLY A 159 14.11 40.81 6.71
CA GLY A 159 15.41 41.06 6.09
C GLY A 159 15.64 40.34 4.74
N MET A 160 14.69 39.55 4.24
CA MET A 160 14.81 38.82 2.97
C MET A 160 14.28 39.64 1.79
N SER A 161 15.17 40.38 1.12
CA SER A 161 14.86 41.09 -0.14
C SER A 161 15.24 40.30 -1.40
N ASP A 162 16.52 39.99 -1.59
CA ASP A 162 17.00 39.42 -2.87
C ASP A 162 16.68 37.90 -3.01
N VAL A 163 15.70 37.56 -3.86
CA VAL A 163 15.27 36.17 -4.11
C VAL A 163 15.45 35.75 -5.58
N LEU A 164 15.46 34.43 -5.83
CA LEU A 164 15.51 33.92 -7.21
C LEU A 164 14.22 34.24 -7.98
N ALA A 165 13.07 34.11 -7.32
CA ALA A 165 11.75 34.38 -7.86
C ALA A 165 10.72 34.67 -6.75
N VAL A 166 9.56 35.18 -7.15
CA VAL A 166 8.38 35.41 -6.31
C VAL A 166 7.18 34.66 -6.88
N ASP A 167 6.07 34.55 -6.15
CA ASP A 167 4.85 33.94 -6.67
C ASP A 167 4.20 34.80 -7.79
N ALA A 168 3.31 34.19 -8.58
CA ALA A 168 2.58 34.85 -9.65
C ALA A 168 1.45 35.76 -9.15
N GLY A 169 0.83 35.44 -8.01
CA GLY A 169 -0.23 36.22 -7.38
C GLY A 169 0.33 37.41 -6.61
N GLY A 170 -0.03 38.63 -7.02
CA GLY A 170 0.38 39.88 -6.39
C GLY A 170 1.70 40.48 -6.87
N MET A 171 2.39 39.88 -7.84
CA MET A 171 3.68 40.41 -8.31
C MET A 171 3.52 41.72 -9.12
N LEU A 172 4.38 42.69 -8.85
CA LEU A 172 4.51 43.95 -9.58
C LEU A 172 5.74 43.88 -10.51
N VAL A 173 5.56 44.13 -11.80
CA VAL A 173 6.63 43.99 -12.83
C VAL A 173 6.67 45.18 -13.79
N ARG A 174 7.87 45.65 -14.17
CA ARG A 174 8.02 46.69 -15.20
C ARG A 174 7.47 46.21 -16.55
N HIS A 175 6.58 46.99 -17.17
CA HIS A 175 5.90 46.66 -18.41
C HIS A 175 6.90 46.46 -19.58
N SER A 176 7.94 47.29 -19.65
CA SER A 176 9.05 47.14 -20.60
C SER A 176 9.75 45.78 -20.50
N VAL A 177 9.98 45.29 -19.27
CA VAL A 177 10.64 43.99 -19.01
C VAL A 177 9.72 42.82 -19.34
N TRP A 178 8.42 42.95 -19.02
CA TRP A 178 7.42 41.94 -19.40
C TRP A 178 7.40 41.70 -20.91
N ASN A 179 7.39 42.78 -21.71
CA ASN A 179 7.39 42.71 -23.15
C ASN A 179 8.76 42.30 -23.73
N GLN A 180 9.88 42.79 -23.18
CA GLN A 180 11.24 42.37 -23.58
C GLN A 180 11.44 40.86 -23.42
N LEU A 181 10.88 40.25 -22.37
CA LEU A 181 11.02 38.82 -22.08
C LEU A 181 9.91 37.95 -22.69
N GLY A 182 8.86 38.54 -23.26
CA GLY A 182 7.72 37.83 -23.83
C GLY A 182 6.82 37.12 -22.81
N GLY A 183 6.70 37.66 -21.58
CA GLY A 183 5.83 37.17 -20.51
C GLY A 183 6.15 35.75 -20.00
N PHE A 184 5.16 35.07 -19.41
CA PHE A 184 5.27 33.68 -18.96
C PHE A 184 5.43 32.68 -20.13
N ASP A 185 6.10 31.55 -19.89
CA ASP A 185 6.32 30.50 -20.90
C ASP A 185 5.05 29.65 -21.11
N PRO A 186 4.48 29.55 -22.33
CA PRO A 186 3.35 28.66 -22.63
C PRO A 186 3.65 27.16 -22.41
N GLY A 187 4.91 26.76 -22.22
CA GLY A 187 5.28 25.43 -21.72
C GLY A 187 4.93 25.18 -20.24
N LEU A 188 4.67 26.24 -19.47
CA LEU A 188 4.46 26.24 -18.02
C LEU A 188 3.08 26.82 -17.68
N PRO A 189 2.00 26.00 -17.72
CA PRO A 189 0.62 26.51 -17.73
C PRO A 189 0.04 26.92 -16.37
N SER A 190 0.63 26.47 -15.25
CA SER A 190 0.17 26.80 -13.88
C SER A 190 1.21 26.37 -12.82
N ALA A 191 2.49 26.33 -13.17
CA ALA A 191 3.55 25.86 -12.27
C ALA A 191 4.92 26.28 -12.80
N ASP A 192 5.75 26.84 -11.91
CA ASP A 192 7.06 27.39 -12.20
C ASP A 192 7.07 28.49 -13.29
N ASP A 193 5.91 29.06 -13.64
CA ASP A 193 5.72 30.13 -14.61
C ASP A 193 6.35 31.46 -14.14
N ALA A 194 6.00 31.91 -12.94
CA ALA A 194 6.66 33.06 -12.30
C ALA A 194 8.15 32.78 -12.00
N LEU A 195 8.50 31.52 -11.67
CA LEU A 195 9.89 31.11 -11.42
C LEU A 195 10.76 31.15 -12.69
N ASP A 196 10.26 30.66 -13.82
CA ASP A 196 10.98 30.75 -15.11
C ASP A 196 11.11 32.20 -15.57
N PHE A 197 10.05 32.99 -15.44
CA PHE A 197 10.09 34.41 -15.78
C PHE A 197 11.07 35.19 -14.90
N CYS A 198 11.05 35.00 -13.59
CA CYS A 198 12.02 35.64 -12.69
C CYS A 198 13.47 35.16 -12.95
N VAL A 199 13.66 33.88 -13.33
CA VAL A 199 14.97 33.39 -13.82
C VAL A 199 15.39 34.11 -15.10
N ARG A 200 14.47 34.37 -16.06
CA ARG A 200 14.74 35.18 -17.25
C ARG A 200 15.05 36.65 -16.90
N VAL A 201 14.34 37.26 -15.95
CA VAL A 201 14.64 38.63 -15.44
C VAL A 201 16.05 38.70 -14.82
N ARG A 202 16.42 37.72 -13.99
CA ARG A 202 17.77 37.62 -13.42
C ARG A 202 18.85 37.40 -14.49
N LEU A 203 18.52 36.66 -15.55
CA LEU A 203 19.43 36.36 -16.66
C LEU A 203 19.50 37.47 -17.73
N SER A 204 18.58 38.42 -17.77
CA SER A 204 18.70 39.65 -18.55
C SER A 204 19.42 40.78 -17.81
N GLY A 205 19.78 40.56 -16.54
CA GLY A 205 20.61 41.46 -15.73
C GLY A 205 19.87 42.32 -14.72
N ARG A 206 18.56 42.09 -14.52
CA ARG A 206 17.73 42.84 -13.55
C ARG A 206 17.45 42.02 -12.28
N ARG A 207 17.08 42.68 -11.19
CA ARG A 207 16.83 42.05 -9.86
C ARG A 207 15.34 41.75 -9.62
N VAL A 208 15.10 40.83 -8.67
CA VAL A 208 13.79 40.35 -8.23
C VAL A 208 13.74 40.41 -6.71
N SER A 209 12.88 41.26 -6.14
CA SER A 209 12.85 41.54 -4.70
C SER A 209 11.57 41.00 -4.03
N VAL A 210 11.67 40.56 -2.78
CA VAL A 210 10.53 40.41 -1.88
C VAL A 210 10.37 41.69 -1.06
N VAL A 211 9.14 42.20 -1.00
CA VAL A 211 8.80 43.37 -0.20
C VAL A 211 8.03 42.90 1.03
N ALA A 212 8.73 42.77 2.15
CA ALA A 212 8.18 42.22 3.39
C ALA A 212 6.96 43.00 3.94
N ALA A 213 6.89 44.31 3.66
CA ALA A 213 5.79 45.20 4.03
C ALA A 213 4.54 45.08 3.14
N ALA A 214 4.62 44.37 2.01
CA ALA A 214 3.47 44.09 1.16
C ALA A 214 2.93 42.69 1.46
N ARG A 215 1.70 42.58 1.94
CA ARG A 215 1.01 41.31 2.22
C ARG A 215 -0.18 41.13 1.26
N VAL A 216 -0.33 39.91 0.73
CA VAL A 216 -1.48 39.50 -0.09
C VAL A 216 -1.99 38.17 0.44
N ALA A 217 -3.26 38.11 0.82
CA ALA A 217 -3.89 36.86 1.24
C ALA A 217 -4.26 36.01 0.00
N SER A 218 -3.92 34.72 0.01
CA SER A 218 -4.30 33.77 -1.05
C SER A 218 -5.01 32.53 -0.51
N ALA A 219 -6.08 32.12 -1.21
CA ALA A 219 -6.79 30.87 -0.93
C ALA A 219 -6.06 29.65 -1.52
N GLY A 220 -5.18 29.87 -2.50
CA GLY A 220 -4.47 28.80 -3.20
C GLY A 220 -5.42 27.83 -3.90
N ASP A 221 -6.52 28.33 -4.48
CA ASP A 221 -7.44 27.52 -5.30
C ASP A 221 -7.96 28.20 -6.57
N GLY A 222 -7.58 29.46 -6.83
CA GLY A 222 -7.83 30.16 -8.08
C GLY A 222 -6.88 29.81 -9.23
N VAL A 223 -6.74 30.74 -10.18
CA VAL A 223 -6.02 30.55 -11.46
C VAL A 223 -4.50 30.69 -11.37
N ALA A 224 -3.97 31.41 -10.38
CA ALA A 224 -2.53 31.57 -10.20
C ALA A 224 -1.92 30.33 -9.51
N GLY A 225 -0.77 29.88 -10.01
CA GLY A 225 0.02 28.83 -9.37
C GLY A 225 -0.68 27.45 -9.25
N LEU A 226 -0.40 26.77 -8.14
CA LEU A 226 -0.76 25.35 -7.92
C LEU A 226 -1.72 25.15 -6.75
N SER A 227 -2.98 24.81 -7.05
CA SER A 227 -4.01 24.58 -6.03
C SER A 227 -3.53 23.78 -4.81
N GLY A 228 -3.58 24.38 -3.62
CA GLY A 228 -3.17 23.84 -2.33
C GLY A 228 -4.07 22.71 -1.79
N SER A 229 -5.19 22.44 -2.46
CA SER A 229 -6.21 21.46 -2.07
C SER A 229 -5.63 20.11 -1.63
N SER A 230 -6.20 19.56 -0.55
CA SER A 230 -5.85 18.26 0.03
C SER A 230 -6.55 17.08 -0.67
N ARG A 231 -7.55 17.33 -1.53
CA ARG A 231 -8.30 16.28 -2.23
C ARG A 231 -7.35 15.42 -3.08
N GLY A 232 -7.42 14.09 -2.95
CA GLY A 232 -6.46 13.16 -3.59
C GLY A 232 -6.40 13.19 -5.12
N ARG A 233 -7.44 13.71 -5.81
CA ARG A 233 -7.42 14.02 -7.25
C ARG A 233 -6.57 15.28 -7.52
N ALA A 234 -6.77 16.35 -6.76
CA ALA A 234 -6.00 17.59 -6.84
C ALA A 234 -4.52 17.40 -6.47
N ARG A 235 -4.22 16.68 -5.38
CA ARG A 235 -2.84 16.28 -4.98
C ARG A 235 -2.07 15.63 -6.13
N ARG A 236 -2.70 14.68 -6.84
CA ARG A 236 -2.10 14.00 -8.00
C ARG A 236 -1.95 14.92 -9.22
N LYS A 237 -2.92 15.82 -9.47
CA LYS A 237 -2.79 16.88 -10.51
C LYS A 237 -1.58 17.77 -10.19
N ARG A 238 -1.49 18.32 -8.97
CA ARG A 238 -0.41 19.20 -8.50
C ARG A 238 0.98 18.58 -8.68
N LEU A 239 1.20 17.37 -8.16
CA LEU A 239 2.48 16.68 -8.28
C LEU A 239 2.89 16.43 -9.73
N ARG A 240 1.96 15.95 -10.57
CA ARG A 240 2.22 15.73 -12.01
C ARG A 240 2.57 17.04 -12.72
N VAL A 241 1.85 18.13 -12.46
CA VAL A 241 2.07 19.43 -13.12
C VAL A 241 3.41 20.05 -12.69
N ALA A 242 3.68 20.14 -11.38
CA ALA A 242 4.97 20.60 -10.86
C ALA A 242 6.15 19.77 -11.40
N ARG A 243 5.98 18.45 -11.50
CA ARG A 243 6.99 17.56 -12.07
C ARG A 243 7.19 17.75 -13.57
N THR A 244 6.12 18.05 -14.32
CA THR A 244 6.20 18.37 -15.75
C THR A 244 6.93 19.70 -15.95
N ALA A 245 6.62 20.72 -15.14
CA ALA A 245 7.28 22.02 -15.17
C ALA A 245 8.79 21.93 -14.85
N GLN A 246 9.16 21.18 -13.79
CA GLN A 246 10.57 20.89 -13.48
C GLN A 246 11.30 20.23 -14.66
N LEU A 247 10.68 19.24 -15.33
CA LEU A 247 11.29 18.52 -16.44
C LEU A 247 11.38 19.39 -17.70
N HIS A 248 10.37 20.23 -17.98
CA HIS A 248 10.41 21.22 -19.05
C HIS A 248 11.58 22.18 -18.86
N ARG A 249 11.66 22.85 -17.70
CA ARG A 249 12.74 23.80 -17.39
C ARG A 249 14.11 23.13 -17.38
N ARG A 250 14.23 21.86 -16.95
CA ARG A 250 15.50 21.10 -17.06
C ARG A 250 15.95 20.92 -18.51
N LEU A 251 15.03 20.70 -19.46
CA LEU A 251 15.39 20.66 -20.88
C LEU A 251 15.69 22.07 -21.43
N VAL A 252 14.94 23.09 -21.03
CA VAL A 252 15.14 24.48 -21.50
C VAL A 252 16.50 25.04 -21.03
N TYR A 253 16.88 24.82 -19.77
CA TYR A 253 18.12 25.37 -19.19
C TYR A 253 19.39 24.58 -19.55
N SER A 254 19.27 23.40 -20.16
CA SER A 254 20.41 22.54 -20.50
C SER A 254 21.29 23.06 -21.66
N ALA A 255 22.56 22.67 -21.71
CA ALA A 255 23.38 22.88 -22.91
C ALA A 255 22.81 22.09 -24.11
N GLY A 256 22.92 22.61 -25.34
CA GLY A 256 22.26 22.01 -26.51
C GLY A 256 22.64 20.54 -26.75
N TRP A 257 23.92 20.20 -26.60
CA TRP A 257 24.44 18.84 -26.73
C TRP A 257 23.98 17.89 -25.61
N LEU A 258 23.51 18.41 -24.47
CA LEU A 258 22.98 17.62 -23.36
C LEU A 258 21.49 17.27 -23.51
N ILE A 259 20.77 17.81 -24.49
CA ILE A 259 19.33 17.54 -24.68
C ILE A 259 19.05 16.05 -24.96
N PRO A 260 19.76 15.37 -25.89
CA PRO A 260 19.46 13.96 -26.20
C PRO A 260 19.68 13.05 -24.98
N LEU A 261 20.79 13.27 -24.26
CA LEU A 261 21.10 12.56 -23.02
C LEU A 261 20.00 12.77 -21.96
N HIS A 262 19.53 14.02 -21.80
CA HIS A 262 18.45 14.34 -20.87
C HIS A 262 17.10 13.73 -21.27
N TRP A 263 16.79 13.69 -22.57
CA TRP A 263 15.57 13.12 -23.13
C TRP A 263 15.52 11.60 -22.93
N ILE A 264 16.60 10.88 -23.28
CA ILE A 264 16.76 9.44 -23.01
C ILE A 264 16.63 9.16 -21.50
N ALA A 265 17.23 10.00 -20.65
CA ALA A 265 17.19 9.83 -19.20
C ALA A 265 15.81 10.09 -18.55
N LEU A 266 14.80 10.62 -19.25
CA LEU A 266 13.50 10.94 -18.65
C LEU A 266 12.80 9.71 -18.06
N VAL A 267 12.71 8.61 -18.81
CA VAL A 267 11.99 7.39 -18.39
C VAL A 267 12.77 6.57 -17.36
N PRO A 268 14.09 6.30 -17.52
CA PRO A 268 14.88 5.64 -16.47
C PRO A 268 14.88 6.43 -15.16
N PHE A 269 14.97 7.77 -15.20
CA PHE A 269 14.93 8.59 -13.99
C PHE A 269 13.54 8.63 -13.34
N ALA A 270 12.45 8.48 -14.12
CA ALA A 270 11.11 8.27 -13.56
C ALA A 270 10.98 6.91 -12.85
N PHE A 271 11.61 5.85 -13.36
CA PHE A 271 11.68 4.55 -12.69
C PHE A 271 12.43 4.65 -11.35
N PHE A 272 13.65 5.20 -11.33
CA PHE A 272 14.40 5.39 -10.07
C PHE A 272 13.67 6.29 -9.07
N ARG A 273 12.95 7.33 -9.53
CA ARG A 273 12.09 8.15 -8.65
C ARG A 273 10.83 7.44 -8.18
N SER A 274 10.34 6.44 -8.90
CA SER A 274 9.21 5.62 -8.47
C SER A 274 9.59 4.70 -7.30
N ILE A 275 10.80 4.14 -7.31
CA ILE A 275 11.41 3.48 -6.14
C ILE A 275 11.48 4.47 -4.97
N GLY A 276 11.96 5.69 -5.21
CA GLY A 276 11.95 6.77 -4.22
C GLY A 276 10.56 7.12 -3.67
N ALA A 277 9.51 7.09 -4.50
CA ALA A 277 8.13 7.35 -4.10
C ALA A 277 7.55 6.22 -3.25
N LEU A 278 7.86 4.95 -3.55
CA LEU A 278 7.53 3.81 -2.68
C LEU A 278 8.22 3.94 -1.31
N LEU A 279 9.51 4.29 -1.30
CA LEU A 279 10.24 4.54 -0.06
C LEU A 279 9.70 5.77 0.72
N GLN A 280 9.13 6.77 0.05
CA GLN A 280 8.46 7.91 0.69
C GLN A 280 6.99 7.65 1.06
N LYS A 281 6.48 6.42 0.81
CA LYS A 281 5.09 6.00 1.04
C LYS A 281 4.05 6.79 0.23
N GLU A 282 4.45 7.27 -0.95
CA GLU A 282 3.63 8.00 -1.92
C GLU A 282 3.38 7.20 -3.24
N PRO A 283 2.85 5.97 -3.22
CA PRO A 283 2.64 5.18 -4.45
C PRO A 283 1.72 5.91 -5.46
N GLY A 284 0.79 6.74 -4.96
CA GLY A 284 -0.07 7.58 -5.81
C GLY A 284 0.65 8.68 -6.60
N ALA A 285 1.95 8.92 -6.37
CA ALA A 285 2.77 9.83 -7.16
C ALA A 285 3.40 9.16 -8.41
N ILE A 286 3.53 7.83 -8.42
CA ILE A 286 4.21 7.06 -9.48
C ILE A 286 3.59 7.33 -10.88
N PRO A 287 2.26 7.28 -11.08
CA PRO A 287 1.66 7.62 -12.38
C PRO A 287 1.90 9.10 -12.77
N GLY A 288 2.12 9.98 -11.79
CA GLY A 288 2.46 11.39 -12.02
C GLY A 288 3.89 11.58 -12.53
N GLU A 289 4.86 10.83 -12.00
CA GLU A 289 6.26 10.82 -12.48
C GLU A 289 6.36 10.34 -13.93
N PHE A 290 5.79 9.18 -14.26
CA PHE A 290 5.78 8.67 -15.64
C PHE A 290 4.98 9.59 -16.58
N SER A 291 3.80 10.06 -16.18
CA SER A 291 3.01 10.98 -17.00
C SER A 291 3.74 12.30 -17.27
N ALA A 292 4.48 12.83 -16.30
CA ALA A 292 5.33 14.01 -16.48
C ALA A 292 6.52 13.74 -17.41
N ALA A 293 7.17 12.58 -17.28
CA ALA A 293 8.26 12.16 -18.15
C ALA A 293 7.81 12.07 -19.62
N PHE A 294 6.76 11.32 -19.92
CA PHE A 294 6.23 11.18 -21.28
C PHE A 294 5.69 12.50 -21.85
N ARG A 295 4.96 13.30 -21.07
CA ARG A 295 4.48 14.63 -21.50
C ARG A 295 5.62 15.60 -21.83
N THR A 296 6.76 15.48 -21.15
CA THR A 296 7.95 16.30 -21.45
C THR A 296 8.68 15.75 -22.68
N ALA A 297 8.85 14.43 -22.77
CA ALA A 297 9.52 13.76 -23.90
C ALA A 297 8.84 14.05 -25.25
N PHE A 298 7.50 14.14 -25.26
CA PHE A 298 6.69 14.42 -26.44
C PHE A 298 6.08 15.84 -26.44
N SER A 299 6.76 16.82 -25.82
CA SER A 299 6.29 18.21 -25.75
C SER A 299 6.39 19.02 -27.06
N GLY A 300 6.91 18.41 -28.14
CA GLY A 300 7.03 19.03 -29.46
C GLY A 300 7.96 20.24 -29.47
N SER A 301 7.60 21.26 -30.25
CA SER A 301 8.39 22.49 -30.40
C SER A 301 8.42 23.40 -29.17
N ARG A 302 7.66 23.10 -28.09
CA ARG A 302 7.57 23.97 -26.90
C ARG A 302 8.93 24.21 -26.25
N VAL A 303 9.68 23.15 -25.97
CA VAL A 303 11.04 23.23 -25.43
C VAL A 303 11.97 24.00 -26.36
N HIS A 304 11.88 23.79 -27.68
CA HIS A 304 12.70 24.53 -28.66
C HIS A 304 12.39 26.03 -28.62
N ASN A 305 11.12 26.41 -28.62
CA ASN A 305 10.67 27.80 -28.60
C ASN A 305 11.06 28.52 -27.29
N ALA A 306 10.87 27.86 -26.14
CA ALA A 306 11.29 28.39 -24.84
C ALA A 306 12.82 28.57 -24.76
N ARG A 307 13.61 27.63 -25.31
CA ARG A 307 15.07 27.76 -25.45
C ARG A 307 15.47 28.92 -26.34
N ARG A 308 14.76 29.15 -27.44
CA ARG A 308 15.03 30.27 -28.36
C ARG A 308 14.81 31.61 -27.66
N ARG A 309 13.65 31.79 -27.01
CA ARG A 309 13.35 32.98 -26.19
C ARG A 309 14.38 33.23 -25.09
N LEU A 310 14.81 32.17 -24.38
CA LEU A 310 15.85 32.27 -23.36
C LEU A 310 17.22 32.67 -23.96
N ALA A 311 17.56 32.19 -25.15
CA ALA A 311 18.80 32.57 -25.84
C ALA A 311 18.75 34.00 -26.39
N GLU A 312 17.59 34.44 -26.89
CA GLU A 312 17.32 35.80 -27.39
C GLU A 312 17.39 36.87 -26.29
N THR A 313 17.13 36.51 -25.02
CA THR A 313 16.96 37.48 -23.90
C THR A 313 18.03 37.42 -22.82
N ARG A 314 18.88 36.38 -22.78
CA ARG A 314 19.91 36.19 -21.75
C ARG A 314 21.17 37.00 -22.04
N THR A 315 21.46 37.97 -21.16
CA THR A 315 22.72 38.74 -21.15
C THR A 315 23.75 38.17 -20.18
N LEU A 316 23.32 37.58 -19.05
CA LEU A 316 24.20 37.04 -18.01
C LEU A 316 24.35 35.52 -18.06
N GLY A 317 25.51 35.03 -17.61
CA GLY A 317 25.78 33.60 -17.44
C GLY A 317 25.14 33.03 -16.17
N TRP A 318 24.87 31.71 -16.16
CA TRP A 318 24.23 30.98 -15.04
C TRP A 318 24.89 31.13 -13.66
N GLY A 319 26.14 31.62 -13.60
CA GLY A 319 26.82 31.94 -12.34
C GLY A 319 26.18 33.10 -11.57
N SER A 320 25.53 34.07 -12.24
CA SER A 320 24.94 35.24 -11.57
C SER A 320 23.79 34.89 -10.62
N ILE A 321 23.13 33.74 -10.83
CA ILE A 321 22.04 33.23 -9.98
C ILE A 321 22.45 32.07 -9.09
N ALA A 322 23.74 31.70 -9.06
CA ALA A 322 24.19 30.50 -8.35
C ALA A 322 24.01 30.59 -6.83
N SER A 323 24.18 31.78 -6.25
CA SER A 323 23.96 32.08 -4.83
C SER A 323 22.49 32.03 -4.41
N LEU A 324 21.57 32.36 -5.32
CA LEU A 324 20.12 32.38 -5.10
C LEU A 324 19.47 30.98 -5.22
N ARG A 325 20.26 29.96 -5.60
CA ARG A 325 19.84 28.55 -5.68
C ARG A 325 20.25 27.80 -4.42
N LEU A 326 19.39 26.91 -3.94
CA LEU A 326 19.69 26.10 -2.76
C LEU A 326 20.85 25.14 -3.04
N THR A 327 21.77 25.00 -2.07
CA THR A 327 22.86 24.02 -2.13
C THR A 327 22.38 22.62 -1.72
N ASN A 328 23.10 21.56 -2.11
CA ASN A 328 22.80 20.20 -1.65
C ASN A 328 22.95 20.03 -0.12
N ALA A 329 23.75 20.87 0.55
CA ALA A 329 23.83 20.89 2.01
C ALA A 329 22.54 21.45 2.62
N GLU A 330 22.08 22.60 2.13
CA GLU A 330 20.87 23.26 2.62
C GLU A 330 19.59 22.48 2.31
N VAL A 331 19.51 21.82 1.16
CA VAL A 331 18.41 20.88 0.84
C VAL A 331 18.38 19.72 1.85
N ARG A 332 19.55 19.15 2.22
CA ARG A 332 19.62 18.10 3.26
C ARG A 332 19.25 18.63 4.65
N ARG A 333 19.62 19.86 4.99
CA ARG A 333 19.25 20.54 6.25
C ARG A 333 17.74 20.75 6.33
N ARG A 334 17.10 21.35 5.31
CA ARG A 334 15.63 21.48 5.23
C ARG A 334 14.92 20.13 5.30
N HIS A 335 15.47 19.07 4.70
CA HIS A 335 14.94 17.71 4.86
C HIS A 335 15.21 17.07 6.24
N ALA A 336 16.18 17.55 7.02
CA ALA A 336 16.35 17.16 8.42
C ALA A 336 15.31 17.88 9.31
N LEU A 337 15.24 19.21 9.22
CA LEU A 337 14.28 20.03 9.97
C LEU A 337 12.83 19.61 9.68
N LYS A 338 12.45 19.36 8.42
CA LYS A 338 11.12 18.84 8.10
C LYS A 338 10.87 17.42 8.65
N ARG A 339 11.90 16.58 8.90
CA ARG A 339 11.73 15.28 9.59
C ARG A 339 11.57 15.45 11.09
N GLU A 340 12.36 16.33 11.69
CA GLU A 340 12.30 16.67 13.11
C GLU A 340 10.92 17.26 13.48
N ALA A 341 10.38 18.14 12.63
CA ALA A 341 9.02 18.66 12.75
C ALA A 341 7.94 17.56 12.71
N VAL A 342 8.09 16.45 11.94
CA VAL A 342 7.16 15.32 12.08
C VAL A 342 7.32 14.63 13.42
N LEU A 343 8.55 14.44 13.90
CA LEU A 343 8.79 13.72 15.16
C LEU A 343 8.22 14.50 16.36
N VAL A 344 8.37 15.82 16.39
CA VAL A 344 7.72 16.69 17.38
C VAL A 344 6.20 16.63 17.25
N GLY A 345 5.65 16.78 16.03
CA GLY A 345 4.20 16.71 15.79
C GLY A 345 3.56 15.33 16.03
N LEU A 346 4.35 14.25 16.01
CA LEU A 346 3.93 12.88 16.34
C LEU A 346 4.21 12.50 17.79
N GLY A 347 5.12 13.20 18.48
CA GLY A 347 5.54 12.93 19.85
C GLY A 347 4.49 13.28 20.91
N ALA A 348 3.46 14.04 20.54
CA ALA A 348 2.37 14.41 21.43
C ALA A 348 1.39 13.24 21.74
N ASP A 349 1.31 12.21 20.90
CA ASP A 349 0.12 11.32 20.88
C ASP A 349 0.40 9.86 20.42
N ARG A 350 1.65 9.40 20.46
CA ARG A 350 2.00 8.00 20.15
C ARG A 350 2.01 7.13 21.42
N PRO A 351 1.05 6.21 21.62
CA PRO A 351 1.15 5.22 22.68
C PRO A 351 2.32 4.28 22.39
N GLU A 352 3.34 4.32 23.24
CA GLU A 352 4.49 3.42 23.12
C GLU A 352 4.09 1.97 23.39
N ILE A 353 4.62 1.05 22.57
CA ILE A 353 4.51 -0.38 22.86
C ILE A 353 5.57 -0.70 23.91
N HIS A 354 5.23 -0.49 25.19
CA HIS A 354 6.10 -0.77 26.34
C HIS A 354 6.34 -2.29 26.52
N PHE A 355 7.08 -2.91 25.60
CA PHE A 355 7.24 -4.36 25.46
C PHE A 355 7.74 -5.04 26.75
N PHE A 356 8.77 -4.47 27.39
CA PHE A 356 9.31 -4.97 28.65
C PHE A 356 8.33 -4.76 29.82
N ALA A 357 7.87 -3.52 30.05
CA ALA A 357 7.05 -3.18 31.22
C ALA A 357 5.62 -3.78 31.17
N SER A 358 5.08 -4.05 29.97
CA SER A 358 3.81 -4.79 29.81
C SER A 358 3.99 -6.31 29.60
N GLY A 359 5.18 -6.83 29.92
CA GLY A 359 5.45 -8.26 30.11
C GLY A 359 5.86 -9.06 28.88
N GLY A 360 5.80 -8.49 27.67
CA GLY A 360 6.02 -9.22 26.40
C GLY A 360 7.38 -9.90 26.30
N ALA A 361 8.44 -9.30 26.85
CA ALA A 361 9.75 -9.95 26.92
C ALA A 361 9.71 -11.27 27.71
N TRP A 362 9.00 -11.30 28.84
CA TRP A 362 8.82 -12.49 29.67
C TRP A 362 7.88 -13.52 29.01
N THR A 363 6.86 -13.10 28.27
CA THR A 363 5.97 -14.04 27.55
C THR A 363 6.72 -14.78 26.43
N VAL A 364 7.60 -14.08 25.72
CA VAL A 364 8.45 -14.68 24.67
C VAL A 364 9.54 -15.56 25.29
N LEU A 365 10.17 -15.14 26.39
CA LEU A 365 11.18 -15.95 27.08
C LEU A 365 10.59 -17.26 27.66
N ALA A 366 9.39 -17.21 28.23
CA ALA A 366 8.69 -18.39 28.71
C ALA A 366 8.35 -19.36 27.56
N ALA A 367 7.87 -18.85 26.41
CA ALA A 367 7.60 -19.67 25.23
C ALA A 367 8.88 -20.26 24.61
N ALA A 368 10.00 -19.53 24.64
CA ALA A 368 11.31 -20.06 24.24
C ALA A 368 11.77 -21.21 25.17
N LEU A 369 11.64 -21.05 26.48
CA LEU A 369 11.99 -22.10 27.45
C LEU A 369 11.14 -23.36 27.27
N VAL A 370 9.82 -23.20 27.06
CA VAL A 370 8.93 -24.34 26.75
C VAL A 370 9.33 -25.00 25.44
N GLY A 371 9.65 -24.23 24.38
CA GLY A 371 10.13 -24.77 23.11
C GLY A 371 11.43 -25.57 23.24
N ILE A 372 12.40 -25.08 24.02
CA ILE A 372 13.65 -25.79 24.31
C ILE A 372 13.40 -27.10 25.05
N ILE A 373 12.46 -27.13 26.00
CA ILE A 373 12.08 -28.35 26.74
C ILE A 373 11.37 -29.35 25.82
N MET A 374 10.40 -28.90 25.01
CA MET A 374 9.64 -29.75 24.08
C MET A 374 10.50 -30.36 22.97
N PHE A 375 11.50 -29.62 22.50
CA PHE A 375 12.36 -30.03 21.38
C PHE A 375 13.77 -30.45 21.83
N ALA A 376 13.97 -30.76 23.11
CA ALA A 376 15.26 -31.13 23.68
C ALA A 376 15.90 -32.37 23.00
N SER A 377 15.10 -33.31 22.50
CA SER A 377 15.57 -34.48 21.75
C SER A 377 16.07 -34.16 20.33
N LEU A 378 15.83 -32.95 19.82
CA LEU A 378 16.31 -32.47 18.51
C LEU A 378 17.56 -31.57 18.65
N LEU A 379 18.13 -31.47 19.86
CA LEU A 379 19.24 -30.57 20.17
C LEU A 379 20.58 -31.12 19.64
N GLY A 380 20.95 -30.68 18.43
CA GLY A 380 22.16 -31.13 17.72
C GLY A 380 21.86 -31.60 16.28
N ALA A 381 20.60 -31.93 16.00
CA ALA A 381 20.13 -32.36 14.70
C ALA A 381 20.44 -31.32 13.61
N GLN A 382 20.98 -31.79 12.48
CA GLN A 382 21.23 -30.97 11.29
C GLN A 382 19.99 -30.88 10.39
N ASN A 383 19.25 -31.99 10.27
CA ASN A 383 17.99 -32.09 9.52
C ASN A 383 16.91 -32.76 10.37
N LEU A 384 15.66 -32.61 9.96
CA LEU A 384 14.51 -33.35 10.49
C LEU A 384 13.95 -34.26 9.40
N ALA A 385 13.41 -35.41 9.81
CA ALA A 385 12.71 -36.34 8.93
C ALA A 385 11.40 -36.82 9.57
N GLY A 386 10.53 -37.39 8.73
CA GLY A 386 9.26 -37.97 9.16
C GLY A 386 8.07 -37.00 9.07
N GLY A 387 6.86 -37.56 9.06
CA GLY A 387 5.65 -36.81 8.71
C GLY A 387 5.74 -36.21 7.29
N GLY A 388 5.50 -34.90 7.17
CA GLY A 388 5.63 -34.16 5.91
C GLY A 388 7.01 -33.50 5.69
N LEU A 389 8.05 -33.90 6.44
CA LEU A 389 9.39 -33.32 6.35
C LEU A 389 10.29 -34.10 5.38
N LEU A 390 10.92 -33.34 4.48
CA LEU A 390 12.06 -33.74 3.66
C LEU A 390 13.17 -32.68 3.81
N PRO A 391 14.44 -33.01 3.55
CA PRO A 391 15.50 -32.02 3.43
C PRO A 391 15.21 -31.02 2.30
N LEU A 392 15.85 -29.86 2.38
CA LEU A 392 15.86 -28.83 1.33
C LEU A 392 17.08 -29.02 0.41
N SER A 393 17.04 -28.46 -0.80
CA SER A 393 18.21 -28.45 -1.68
C SER A 393 19.43 -27.83 -0.99
N SER A 394 20.60 -28.46 -1.16
CA SER A 394 21.83 -28.17 -0.40
C SER A 394 22.42 -26.77 -0.60
N THR A 395 21.95 -26.00 -1.59
CA THR A 395 22.38 -24.62 -1.84
C THR A 395 21.19 -23.68 -2.01
N PRO A 396 21.29 -22.40 -1.59
CA PRO A 396 20.27 -21.40 -1.87
C PRO A 396 19.98 -21.23 -3.38
N ALA A 397 20.97 -21.45 -4.25
CA ALA A 397 20.77 -21.41 -5.70
C ALA A 397 19.78 -22.50 -6.17
N GLY A 398 19.89 -23.72 -5.65
CA GLY A 398 18.91 -24.78 -5.89
C GLY A 398 17.50 -24.43 -5.40
N LEU A 399 17.40 -23.83 -4.20
CA LEU A 399 16.11 -23.35 -3.69
C LEU A 399 15.47 -22.31 -4.62
N TRP A 400 16.22 -21.29 -5.05
CA TRP A 400 15.68 -20.25 -5.93
C TRP A 400 15.42 -20.74 -7.36
N ALA A 401 16.16 -21.74 -7.86
CA ALA A 401 15.81 -22.44 -9.09
C ALA A 401 14.48 -23.20 -8.99
N SER A 402 14.09 -23.64 -7.78
CA SER A 402 12.78 -24.25 -7.53
C SER A 402 11.62 -23.24 -7.40
N VAL A 403 11.83 -21.94 -7.62
CA VAL A 403 10.76 -20.90 -7.58
C VAL A 403 10.29 -20.52 -8.99
N GLY A 404 9.00 -20.27 -9.16
CA GLY A 404 8.42 -19.72 -10.41
C GLY A 404 7.88 -20.79 -11.36
N TYR A 405 8.33 -20.78 -12.62
CA TYR A 405 7.88 -21.69 -13.67
C TYR A 405 9.09 -22.23 -14.45
N GLY A 406 9.19 -23.54 -14.62
CA GLY A 406 10.38 -24.18 -15.22
C GLY A 406 10.35 -25.70 -15.13
N TRP A 407 11.52 -26.32 -15.26
CA TRP A 407 11.67 -27.77 -15.10
C TRP A 407 11.51 -28.21 -13.62
N ARG A 408 11.12 -29.48 -13.43
CA ARG A 408 10.95 -30.17 -12.15
C ARG A 408 11.38 -31.62 -12.29
N ASP A 409 12.18 -32.13 -11.36
CA ASP A 409 12.62 -33.54 -11.32
C ASP A 409 11.75 -34.40 -10.39
N LEU A 410 10.42 -34.24 -10.46
CA LEU A 410 9.46 -35.12 -9.81
C LEU A 410 9.05 -36.24 -10.77
N GLY A 411 9.23 -37.50 -10.36
CA GLY A 411 8.86 -38.67 -11.16
C GLY A 411 9.68 -38.75 -12.46
N LEU A 412 8.97 -38.74 -13.59
CA LEU A 412 9.57 -38.70 -14.93
C LEU A 412 10.12 -37.31 -15.31
N GLY A 413 9.75 -36.27 -14.56
CA GLY A 413 10.12 -34.88 -14.81
C GLY A 413 9.15 -34.14 -15.73
N PHE A 414 8.98 -32.82 -15.50
CA PHE A 414 8.05 -32.00 -16.27
C PHE A 414 8.44 -30.51 -16.31
N VAL A 415 7.84 -29.75 -17.22
CA VAL A 415 7.87 -28.28 -17.22
C VAL A 415 6.52 -27.75 -16.74
N GLY A 416 6.52 -26.89 -15.73
CA GLY A 416 5.29 -26.32 -15.17
C GLY A 416 5.53 -25.33 -14.02
N ALA A 417 4.45 -24.93 -13.36
CA ALA A 417 4.47 -24.06 -12.20
C ALA A 417 4.99 -24.77 -10.93
N ALA A 418 5.80 -24.04 -10.15
CA ALA A 418 6.11 -24.39 -8.77
C ALA A 418 4.91 -24.13 -7.85
N ASP A 419 4.84 -24.84 -6.73
CA ASP A 419 4.03 -24.39 -5.60
C ASP A 419 4.61 -23.05 -5.08
N PRO A 420 3.79 -22.00 -4.87
CA PRO A 420 4.26 -20.75 -4.26
C PRO A 420 4.92 -20.94 -2.88
N PHE A 421 4.66 -22.05 -2.20
CA PHE A 421 5.35 -22.45 -0.97
C PHE A 421 6.87 -22.59 -1.15
N ALA A 422 7.34 -22.99 -2.33
CA ALA A 422 8.77 -23.08 -2.64
C ALA A 422 9.47 -21.71 -2.49
N ALA A 423 8.78 -20.59 -2.73
CA ALA A 423 9.32 -19.25 -2.47
C ALA A 423 9.48 -18.95 -0.97
N VAL A 424 8.58 -19.47 -0.12
CA VAL A 424 8.69 -19.36 1.34
C VAL A 424 9.87 -20.20 1.86
N LEU A 425 10.00 -21.44 1.36
CA LEU A 425 11.14 -22.31 1.65
C LEU A 425 12.47 -21.72 1.14
N ALA A 426 12.50 -21.09 -0.03
CA ALA A 426 13.68 -20.44 -0.56
C ALA A 426 14.14 -19.25 0.30
N VAL A 427 13.21 -18.44 0.80
CA VAL A 427 13.53 -17.37 1.78
C VAL A 427 14.03 -17.96 3.10
N LEU A 428 13.36 -19.00 3.62
CA LEU A 428 13.68 -19.63 4.91
C LEU A 428 15.07 -20.31 4.88
N GLY A 429 15.33 -21.16 3.89
CA GLY A 429 16.62 -21.84 3.70
C GLY A 429 17.77 -20.91 3.29
N SER A 430 17.49 -19.73 2.72
CA SER A 430 18.51 -18.71 2.49
C SER A 430 19.05 -18.08 3.78
N LEU A 431 18.33 -18.19 4.92
CA LEU A 431 18.83 -17.72 6.22
C LEU A 431 19.96 -18.62 6.75
N THR A 432 19.89 -19.93 6.49
CA THR A 432 20.91 -20.91 6.87
C THR A 432 21.71 -21.35 5.64
N PHE A 433 22.24 -20.39 4.87
CA PHE A 433 22.84 -20.61 3.55
C PHE A 433 23.96 -21.66 3.47
N TRP A 434 24.57 -22.02 4.60
CA TRP A 434 25.60 -23.07 4.72
C TRP A 434 25.02 -24.49 4.85
N ALA A 435 23.76 -24.60 5.29
CA ALA A 435 23.01 -25.84 5.47
C ALA A 435 21.50 -25.53 5.42
N PRO A 436 20.89 -25.43 4.22
CA PRO A 436 19.53 -24.87 4.11
C PRO A 436 18.45 -25.68 4.84
N SER A 437 18.60 -27.00 4.93
CA SER A 437 17.73 -27.90 5.72
C SER A 437 17.69 -27.58 7.22
N TYR A 438 18.78 -27.04 7.78
CA TYR A 438 18.84 -26.64 9.20
C TYR A 438 17.84 -25.51 9.54
N SER A 439 17.36 -24.77 8.53
CA SER A 439 16.27 -23.79 8.70
C SER A 439 14.97 -24.42 9.23
N LEU A 440 14.73 -25.71 8.98
CA LEU A 440 13.58 -26.46 9.52
C LEU A 440 13.79 -26.85 10.99
N VAL A 441 15.02 -27.19 11.40
CA VAL A 441 15.39 -27.38 12.81
C VAL A 441 15.23 -26.06 13.57
N LEU A 442 15.76 -24.96 13.01
CA LEU A 442 15.65 -23.62 13.59
C LEU A 442 14.19 -23.17 13.68
N LEU A 443 13.35 -23.49 12.69
CA LEU A 443 11.91 -23.22 12.71
C LEU A 443 11.25 -23.86 13.94
N TYR A 444 11.58 -25.11 14.31
CA TYR A 444 10.98 -25.76 15.49
C TYR A 444 11.31 -24.97 16.77
N PHE A 445 12.60 -24.77 17.08
CA PHE A 445 13.01 -24.05 18.30
C PHE A 445 12.50 -22.60 18.37
N VAL A 446 12.36 -21.91 17.23
CA VAL A 446 12.00 -20.50 17.17
C VAL A 446 10.48 -20.27 17.00
N ALA A 447 9.71 -21.30 16.62
CA ALA A 447 8.27 -21.18 16.37
C ALA A 447 7.46 -20.80 17.62
N LEU A 448 7.63 -21.46 18.77
CA LEU A 448 6.90 -21.11 19.99
C LEU A 448 7.13 -19.64 20.43
N PRO A 449 8.37 -19.12 20.52
CA PRO A 449 8.59 -17.70 20.84
C PRO A 449 8.10 -16.74 19.75
N LEU A 450 8.12 -17.09 18.46
CA LEU A 450 7.51 -16.27 17.39
C LEU A 450 5.98 -16.26 17.43
N ALA A 451 5.36 -17.39 17.76
CA ALA A 451 3.92 -17.49 17.99
C ALA A 451 3.50 -16.61 19.17
N ALA A 452 4.23 -16.69 20.29
CA ALA A 452 4.02 -15.82 21.45
C ALA A 452 4.18 -14.33 21.10
N LEU A 453 5.25 -13.96 20.39
CA LEU A 453 5.51 -12.58 19.98
C LEU A 453 4.43 -12.04 19.05
N GLY A 454 4.05 -12.82 18.03
CA GLY A 454 3.02 -12.44 17.06
C GLY A 454 1.65 -12.24 17.72
N ALA A 455 1.22 -13.19 18.57
CA ALA A 455 -0.04 -13.11 19.30
C ALA A 455 -0.04 -11.99 20.35
N TRP A 456 1.07 -11.75 21.05
CA TRP A 456 1.22 -10.63 21.98
C TRP A 456 1.12 -9.28 21.24
N LEU A 457 1.78 -9.14 20.09
CA LEU A 457 1.71 -7.94 19.25
C LEU A 457 0.30 -7.74 18.68
N ALA A 458 -0.34 -8.79 18.17
CA ALA A 458 -1.75 -8.76 17.76
C ALA A 458 -2.66 -8.26 18.89
N ALA A 459 -2.48 -8.76 20.11
CA ALA A 459 -3.26 -8.35 21.28
C ALA A 459 -3.05 -6.87 21.66
N THR A 460 -1.95 -6.21 21.28
CA THR A 460 -1.80 -4.74 21.46
C THR A 460 -2.84 -3.93 20.69
N ARG A 461 -3.51 -4.50 19.67
CA ARG A 461 -4.63 -3.88 18.94
C ARG A 461 -5.99 -4.09 19.62
N LEU A 462 -6.06 -5.00 20.59
CA LEU A 462 -7.29 -5.39 21.29
C LEU A 462 -7.34 -4.81 22.72
N THR A 463 -6.20 -4.71 23.40
CA THR A 463 -6.13 -4.38 24.82
C THR A 463 -4.79 -3.77 25.24
N ASP A 464 -4.85 -2.86 26.22
CA ASP A 464 -3.69 -2.18 26.81
C ASP A 464 -3.07 -2.95 27.99
N ARG A 465 -3.76 -3.99 28.47
CA ARG A 465 -3.40 -4.71 29.69
C ARG A 465 -2.43 -5.86 29.43
N GLY A 466 -1.24 -5.80 30.02
CA GLY A 466 -0.20 -6.82 29.89
C GLY A 466 -0.69 -8.25 30.15
N LEU A 467 -1.48 -8.47 31.21
CA LEU A 467 -2.06 -9.80 31.52
C LEU A 467 -2.92 -10.35 30.37
N LEU A 468 -3.72 -9.51 29.72
CA LEU A 468 -4.58 -9.95 28.61
C LEU A 468 -3.79 -10.17 27.31
N ARG A 469 -2.65 -9.48 27.14
CA ARG A 469 -1.69 -9.77 26.05
C ARG A 469 -0.94 -11.08 26.31
N PHE A 470 -0.58 -11.38 27.56
CA PHE A 470 -0.04 -12.68 27.96
C PHE A 470 -1.04 -13.82 27.73
N THR A 471 -2.30 -13.67 28.15
CA THR A 471 -3.29 -14.75 27.95
C THR A 471 -3.59 -14.96 26.47
N ALA A 472 -3.59 -13.90 25.64
CA ALA A 472 -3.68 -14.06 24.19
C ALA A 472 -2.50 -14.87 23.61
N ALA A 473 -1.27 -14.57 24.04
CA ALA A 473 -0.08 -15.28 23.61
C ALA A 473 -0.03 -16.74 24.11
N ALA A 474 -0.44 -16.99 25.35
CA ALA A 474 -0.46 -18.32 25.94
C ALA A 474 -1.54 -19.21 25.29
N LEU A 475 -2.76 -18.69 25.10
CA LEU A 475 -3.81 -19.42 24.39
C LEU A 475 -3.43 -19.69 22.92
N TRP A 476 -2.66 -18.81 22.28
CA TRP A 476 -2.16 -19.02 20.92
C TRP A 476 -1.08 -20.12 20.85
N VAL A 477 -0.05 -20.04 21.70
CA VAL A 477 1.04 -21.05 21.77
C VAL A 477 0.52 -22.44 22.13
N LEU A 478 -0.53 -22.51 22.96
CA LEU A 478 -1.16 -23.77 23.39
C LEU A 478 -2.29 -24.24 22.45
N ALA A 479 -2.37 -23.71 21.22
CA ALA A 479 -3.35 -24.17 20.23
C ALA A 479 -3.10 -25.66 19.87
N PRO A 480 -4.08 -26.58 20.02
CA PRO A 480 -3.87 -27.99 19.69
C PRO A 480 -3.51 -28.20 18.22
N THR A 481 -4.00 -27.32 17.33
CA THR A 481 -3.70 -27.30 15.88
C THR A 481 -2.21 -27.09 15.58
N PHE A 482 -1.55 -26.28 16.39
CA PHE A 482 -0.14 -25.91 16.24
C PHE A 482 0.76 -27.01 16.78
N LEU A 483 0.41 -27.55 17.94
CA LEU A 483 1.18 -28.63 18.57
C LEU A 483 1.06 -29.95 17.76
N THR A 484 -0.10 -30.26 17.19
CA THR A 484 -0.26 -31.37 16.22
C THR A 484 0.51 -31.14 14.91
N ALA A 485 0.75 -29.89 14.49
CA ALA A 485 1.52 -29.62 13.27
C ALA A 485 3.01 -29.93 13.43
N PHE A 486 3.57 -29.83 14.65
CA PHE A 486 4.92 -30.32 14.95
C PHE A 486 4.96 -31.86 14.99
N SER A 487 4.06 -32.52 15.73
CA SER A 487 4.09 -33.98 15.87
C SER A 487 3.81 -34.73 14.56
N ALA A 488 3.09 -34.09 13.61
CA ALA A 488 2.83 -34.61 12.27
C ALA A 488 3.81 -34.10 11.18
N GLY A 489 4.82 -33.30 11.54
CA GLY A 489 5.84 -32.83 10.60
C GLY A 489 5.31 -31.96 9.46
N ARG A 490 4.38 -31.03 9.72
CA ARG A 490 3.74 -30.18 8.69
C ARG A 490 4.28 -28.73 8.72
N PRO A 491 5.43 -28.43 8.09
CA PRO A 491 6.08 -27.11 8.18
C PRO A 491 5.21 -25.99 7.59
N ALA A 492 4.41 -26.27 6.55
CA ALA A 492 3.48 -25.32 5.97
C ALA A 492 2.39 -24.90 6.97
N ALA A 493 1.79 -25.86 7.70
CA ALA A 493 0.81 -25.57 8.75
C ALA A 493 1.42 -24.80 9.94
N ILE A 494 2.65 -25.14 10.35
CA ILE A 494 3.41 -24.39 11.37
C ILE A 494 3.58 -22.93 10.91
N LEU A 495 4.08 -22.69 9.70
CA LEU A 495 4.31 -21.35 9.16
C LEU A 495 3.01 -20.54 9.01
N ALA A 496 1.92 -21.15 8.53
CA ALA A 496 0.61 -20.50 8.45
C ALA A 496 0.13 -20.04 9.85
N HIS A 497 0.29 -20.89 10.87
CA HIS A 497 -0.03 -20.55 12.26
C HIS A 497 0.89 -19.44 12.82
N LEU A 498 2.18 -19.45 12.50
CA LEU A 498 3.09 -18.37 12.91
C LEU A 498 2.71 -17.02 12.31
N LEU A 499 2.28 -16.98 11.05
CA LEU A 499 2.07 -15.74 10.28
C LEU A 499 0.71 -15.08 10.54
N LEU A 500 -0.33 -15.84 10.89
CA LEU A 500 -1.72 -15.35 11.07
C LEU A 500 -1.84 -14.16 12.06
N PRO A 501 -1.22 -14.15 13.25
CA PRO A 501 -1.28 -12.99 14.16
C PRO A 501 -0.58 -11.74 13.61
N TRP A 502 0.51 -11.90 12.87
CA TRP A 502 1.21 -10.78 12.23
C TRP A 502 0.39 -10.19 11.09
N LEU A 503 -0.29 -11.03 10.31
CA LEU A 503 -1.22 -10.60 9.27
C LEU A 503 -2.36 -9.77 9.88
N PHE A 504 -2.93 -10.20 11.02
CA PHE A 504 -3.90 -9.40 11.76
C PHE A 504 -3.30 -8.07 12.26
N PHE A 505 -2.13 -8.10 12.90
CA PHE A 505 -1.47 -6.90 13.45
C PHE A 505 -1.15 -5.84 12.38
N ALA A 506 -0.67 -6.27 11.21
CA ALA A 506 -0.42 -5.40 10.06
C ALA A 506 -1.75 -4.94 9.44
N GLY A 507 -2.65 -5.87 9.11
CA GLY A 507 -3.95 -5.61 8.46
C GLY A 507 -4.82 -4.62 9.23
N TYR A 508 -4.86 -4.71 10.56
CA TYR A 508 -5.57 -3.76 11.43
C TYR A 508 -5.13 -2.30 11.22
N SER A 509 -3.87 -2.07 10.80
CA SER A 509 -3.31 -0.74 10.53
C SER A 509 -3.18 -0.39 9.04
N ALA A 510 -3.48 -1.32 8.13
CA ALA A 510 -3.37 -1.14 6.66
C ALA A 510 -4.23 0.02 6.12
N GLY A 511 -5.43 0.22 6.67
CA GLY A 511 -6.30 1.34 6.26
C GLY A 511 -5.70 2.72 6.54
N ARG A 512 -4.80 2.82 7.53
CA ARG A 512 -4.17 4.08 7.97
C ARG A 512 -2.75 4.25 7.40
N SER A 513 -1.98 3.18 7.20
CA SER A 513 -0.61 3.26 6.65
C SER A 513 -0.38 2.38 5.42
N TRP A 514 0.26 2.95 4.41
CA TRP A 514 0.77 2.21 3.25
C TRP A 514 1.82 1.16 3.62
N SER A 515 2.67 1.41 4.64
CA SER A 515 3.65 0.40 5.07
C SER A 515 2.97 -0.80 5.73
N ALA A 516 1.96 -0.56 6.57
CA ALA A 516 1.16 -1.63 7.17
C ALA A 516 0.38 -2.44 6.12
N SER A 517 -0.16 -1.76 5.10
CA SER A 517 -0.80 -2.38 3.93
C SER A 517 0.17 -3.30 3.16
N ALA A 518 1.41 -2.88 2.96
CA ALA A 518 2.43 -3.68 2.27
C ALA A 518 3.02 -4.80 3.12
N THR A 519 3.18 -4.61 4.44
CA THR A 519 3.51 -5.70 5.36
C THR A 519 2.37 -6.72 5.37
N ALA A 520 1.11 -6.28 5.39
CA ALA A 520 -0.05 -7.15 5.29
C ALA A 520 -0.12 -7.89 3.94
N SER A 521 0.26 -7.27 2.81
CA SER A 521 0.24 -7.94 1.50
C SER A 521 1.28 -9.06 1.39
N LEU A 522 2.49 -8.85 1.92
CA LEU A 522 3.53 -9.87 2.00
C LEU A 522 3.15 -11.01 2.96
N LEU A 523 2.56 -10.69 4.12
CA LEU A 523 2.09 -11.68 5.08
C LEU A 523 0.85 -12.46 4.56
N PHE A 524 -0.06 -11.80 3.84
CA PHE A 524 -1.21 -12.44 3.20
C PHE A 524 -0.73 -13.45 2.14
N ALA A 525 0.20 -13.04 1.28
CA ALA A 525 0.85 -13.93 0.32
C ALA A 525 1.50 -15.13 1.02
N ALA A 526 2.34 -14.91 2.03
CA ALA A 526 3.00 -15.99 2.76
C ALA A 526 2.02 -16.96 3.45
N VAL A 527 0.93 -16.45 4.06
CA VAL A 527 -0.13 -17.31 4.65
C VAL A 527 -0.82 -18.15 3.57
N LEU A 528 -1.22 -17.56 2.45
CA LEU A 528 -1.88 -18.28 1.35
C LEU A 528 -0.93 -19.32 0.71
N PHE A 529 0.37 -19.04 0.63
CA PHE A 529 1.35 -20.00 0.12
C PHE A 529 1.63 -21.15 1.09
N CYS A 530 1.43 -20.96 2.39
CA CYS A 530 1.58 -22.02 3.39
C CYS A 530 0.28 -22.82 3.63
N ALA A 531 -0.88 -22.22 3.37
CA ALA A 531 -2.18 -22.86 3.52
C ALA A 531 -3.18 -22.32 2.46
N PRO A 532 -3.14 -22.82 1.22
CA PRO A 532 -4.00 -22.35 0.13
C PRO A 532 -5.50 -22.52 0.44
N SER A 533 -5.84 -23.52 1.25
CA SER A 533 -7.18 -23.77 1.80
C SER A 533 -7.77 -22.59 2.60
N LEU A 534 -6.96 -21.69 3.15
CA LEU A 534 -7.44 -20.46 3.83
C LEU A 534 -7.90 -19.36 2.85
N THR A 535 -7.62 -19.49 1.55
CA THR A 535 -7.89 -18.44 0.55
C THR A 535 -9.35 -17.94 0.56
N PRO A 536 -10.40 -18.78 0.59
CA PRO A 536 -11.78 -18.30 0.57
C PRO A 536 -12.14 -17.45 1.81
N ALA A 537 -11.76 -17.93 3.00
CA ALA A 537 -12.02 -17.23 4.26
C ALA A 537 -11.27 -15.90 4.36
N LEU A 538 -10.00 -15.87 3.95
CA LEU A 538 -9.17 -14.67 3.97
C LEU A 538 -9.59 -13.65 2.91
N LEU A 539 -10.10 -14.08 1.74
CA LEU A 539 -10.71 -13.18 0.74
C LEU A 539 -12.04 -12.58 1.22
N ILE A 540 -12.89 -13.35 1.92
CA ILE A 540 -14.12 -12.83 2.53
C ILE A 540 -13.78 -11.75 3.57
N LEU A 541 -12.85 -12.02 4.48
CA LEU A 541 -12.39 -11.05 5.49
C LEU A 541 -11.77 -9.80 4.84
N TRP A 542 -10.93 -9.98 3.81
CA TRP A 542 -10.35 -8.88 3.03
C TRP A 542 -11.40 -8.02 2.34
N LEU A 543 -12.44 -8.61 1.75
CA LEU A 543 -13.52 -7.89 1.08
C LEU A 543 -14.33 -7.07 2.09
N LEU A 544 -14.70 -7.67 3.23
CA LEU A 544 -15.41 -6.99 4.32
C LEU A 544 -14.58 -5.81 4.87
N CYS A 545 -13.28 -6.01 5.12
CA CYS A 545 -12.38 -4.93 5.54
C CYS A 545 -12.21 -3.83 4.46
N SER A 546 -12.21 -4.20 3.18
CA SER A 546 -12.10 -3.25 2.06
C SER A 546 -13.32 -2.33 1.98
N VAL A 547 -14.53 -2.90 2.05
CA VAL A 547 -15.80 -2.16 2.08
C VAL A 547 -15.89 -1.27 3.32
N ALA A 548 -15.65 -1.83 4.51
CA ALA A 548 -15.71 -1.09 5.77
C ALA A 548 -14.67 0.05 5.88
N SER A 549 -13.62 0.04 5.06
CA SER A 549 -12.56 1.06 5.07
C SER A 549 -12.90 2.35 4.32
N GLY A 550 -13.93 2.37 3.47
CA GLY A 550 -14.37 3.55 2.72
C GLY A 550 -13.22 4.28 2.01
N ARG A 551 -12.88 5.50 2.46
CA ARG A 551 -11.75 6.30 1.93
C ARG A 551 -10.37 5.62 2.03
N GLY A 552 -10.23 4.56 2.83
CA GLY A 552 -9.02 3.74 2.94
C GLY A 552 -8.92 2.59 1.92
N ILE A 553 -9.96 2.29 1.13
CA ILE A 553 -10.07 1.08 0.29
C ILE A 553 -8.87 0.86 -0.65
N ALA A 554 -8.29 1.93 -1.20
CA ALA A 554 -7.11 1.86 -2.08
C ALA A 554 -5.86 1.24 -1.42
N ARG A 555 -5.80 1.19 -0.07
CA ARG A 555 -4.74 0.50 0.69
C ARG A 555 -5.04 -0.98 0.94
N PHE A 556 -6.30 -1.39 0.90
CA PHE A 556 -6.69 -2.79 1.03
C PHE A 556 -6.66 -3.52 -0.32
N ILE A 557 -7.02 -2.85 -1.43
CA ILE A 557 -7.02 -3.45 -2.79
C ILE A 557 -5.65 -4.07 -3.15
N GLY A 558 -4.54 -3.50 -2.69
CA GLY A 558 -3.19 -4.02 -2.94
C GLY A 558 -2.77 -5.25 -2.12
N ILE A 559 -3.59 -5.72 -1.17
CA ILE A 559 -3.22 -6.82 -0.25
C ILE A 559 -3.07 -8.18 -0.96
N PRO A 560 -4.04 -8.67 -1.76
CA PRO A 560 -3.89 -9.94 -2.48
C PRO A 560 -2.92 -9.89 -3.66
N LEU A 561 -2.45 -8.70 -4.08
CA LEU A 561 -1.69 -8.54 -5.33
C LEU A 561 -0.38 -9.38 -5.40
N PRO A 562 0.49 -9.44 -4.36
CA PRO A 562 1.68 -10.29 -4.41
C PRO A 562 1.35 -11.79 -4.36
N ALA A 563 0.23 -12.15 -3.70
CA ALA A 563 -0.25 -13.53 -3.63
C ALA A 563 -0.67 -14.02 -5.01
N VAL A 564 -1.53 -13.26 -5.69
CA VAL A 564 -1.99 -13.55 -7.05
C VAL A 564 -0.83 -13.54 -8.05
N ALA A 565 0.10 -12.58 -7.95
CA ALA A 565 1.22 -12.46 -8.89
C ALA A 565 2.18 -13.67 -8.87
N LEU A 566 2.47 -14.24 -7.70
CA LEU A 566 3.30 -15.43 -7.56
C LEU A 566 2.53 -16.73 -7.83
N ALA A 567 1.24 -16.79 -7.48
CA ALA A 567 0.40 -17.96 -7.76
C ALA A 567 -0.08 -18.04 -9.22
N LEU A 568 0.00 -16.96 -10.00
CA LEU A 568 -0.55 -16.87 -11.36
C LEU A 568 -0.15 -18.05 -12.28
N PRO A 569 1.12 -18.53 -12.32
CA PRO A 569 1.47 -19.67 -13.16
C PRO A 569 0.73 -20.96 -12.76
N LEU A 570 0.59 -21.23 -11.45
CA LEU A 570 -0.11 -22.40 -10.94
C LEU A 570 -1.64 -22.29 -11.14
N ILE A 571 -2.20 -21.08 -10.99
CA ILE A 571 -3.61 -20.78 -11.29
C ILE A 571 -3.91 -21.05 -12.78
N LEU A 572 -2.99 -20.71 -13.68
CA LEU A 572 -3.13 -20.99 -15.11
C LEU A 572 -2.98 -22.48 -15.42
N ASP A 573 -1.96 -23.16 -14.90
CA ASP A 573 -1.75 -24.60 -15.13
C ASP A 573 -2.92 -25.47 -14.60
N GLN A 574 -3.40 -25.21 -13.37
CA GLN A 574 -4.57 -25.91 -12.81
C GLN A 574 -5.88 -25.50 -13.50
N GLY A 575 -6.01 -24.23 -13.91
CA GLY A 575 -7.18 -23.74 -14.64
C GLY A 575 -7.32 -24.37 -16.04
N LEU A 576 -6.20 -24.54 -16.76
CA LEU A 576 -6.14 -25.22 -18.06
C LEU A 576 -6.44 -26.73 -17.95
N ARG A 577 -6.13 -27.35 -16.80
CA ARG A 577 -6.53 -28.73 -16.48
C ARG A 577 -7.99 -28.86 -16.00
N GLY A 578 -8.69 -27.74 -15.77
CA GLY A 578 -10.04 -27.69 -15.19
C GLY A 578 -10.10 -27.99 -13.69
N SER A 579 -8.96 -28.28 -13.05
CA SER A 579 -8.83 -28.72 -11.65
C SER A 579 -8.83 -27.54 -10.66
N TRP A 580 -9.78 -26.62 -10.77
CA TRP A 580 -9.84 -25.39 -9.96
C TRP A 580 -9.79 -25.62 -8.44
N LEU A 581 -10.36 -26.72 -7.94
CA LEU A 581 -10.31 -27.07 -6.52
C LEU A 581 -8.90 -27.49 -6.05
N ALA A 582 -8.03 -27.98 -6.94
CA ALA A 582 -6.66 -28.37 -6.60
C ALA A 582 -5.79 -27.19 -6.13
N LEU A 583 -6.20 -25.95 -6.42
CA LEU A 583 -5.60 -24.73 -5.87
C LEU A 583 -5.79 -24.58 -4.35
N LEU A 584 -6.59 -25.44 -3.72
CA LEU A 584 -6.78 -25.51 -2.26
C LEU A 584 -6.01 -26.66 -1.59
N ALA A 585 -5.28 -27.49 -2.36
CA ALA A 585 -4.47 -28.57 -1.82
C ALA A 585 -3.32 -28.05 -0.96
N ASP A 586 -2.92 -28.81 0.05
CA ASP A 586 -1.77 -28.44 0.89
C ASP A 586 -0.44 -28.61 0.13
N PRO A 587 0.49 -27.66 0.26
CA PRO A 587 1.77 -27.69 -0.44
C PRO A 587 2.82 -28.56 0.28
N GLY A 588 3.80 -29.06 -0.47
CA GLY A 588 4.83 -29.96 0.04
C GLY A 588 4.45 -31.43 -0.10
N VAL A 589 4.90 -32.26 0.85
CA VAL A 589 4.61 -33.71 0.84
C VAL A 589 3.16 -33.96 1.27
N PRO A 590 2.33 -34.62 0.44
CA PRO A 590 0.99 -35.04 0.87
C PRO A 590 1.12 -36.15 1.91
N VAL A 591 0.50 -35.95 3.07
CA VAL A 591 0.50 -36.90 4.19
C VAL A 591 -0.95 -37.26 4.52
N PRO A 592 -1.36 -38.54 4.43
CA PRO A 592 -2.71 -38.96 4.78
C PRO A 592 -2.98 -38.75 6.27
N SER A 593 -4.24 -38.48 6.62
CA SER A 593 -4.66 -38.30 8.02
C SER A 593 -6.12 -38.71 8.21
N THR A 594 -6.41 -39.37 9.32
CA THR A 594 -7.76 -39.73 9.77
C THR A 594 -8.50 -38.46 10.24
N PRO A 595 -9.57 -38.01 9.53
CA PRO A 595 -10.27 -36.79 9.89
C PRO A 595 -11.00 -36.95 11.24
N ALA A 596 -10.89 -35.96 12.12
CA ALA A 596 -11.68 -35.93 13.35
C ALA A 596 -13.17 -35.64 13.07
N PRO A 597 -14.10 -36.12 13.92
CA PRO A 597 -15.50 -35.68 13.89
C PRO A 597 -15.63 -34.16 14.09
N ASP A 598 -16.64 -33.52 13.50
CA ASP A 598 -16.81 -32.06 13.50
C ASP A 598 -16.80 -31.43 14.90
N TRP A 599 -17.41 -32.08 15.89
CA TRP A 599 -17.42 -31.60 17.28
C TRP A 599 -16.03 -31.60 17.93
N GLN A 600 -15.13 -32.48 17.47
CA GLN A 600 -13.75 -32.58 17.92
C GLN A 600 -12.82 -31.63 17.14
N LEU A 601 -13.12 -31.37 15.86
CA LEU A 601 -12.51 -30.25 15.11
C LEU A 601 -12.75 -28.92 15.84
N LEU A 602 -13.96 -28.68 16.37
CA LEU A 602 -14.28 -27.48 17.16
C LEU A 602 -13.53 -27.37 18.50
N LEU A 603 -12.90 -28.44 18.99
CA LEU A 603 -11.97 -28.40 20.13
C LEU A 603 -10.53 -28.04 19.69
N GLY A 604 -10.29 -27.83 18.39
CA GLY A 604 -8.98 -27.54 17.83
C GLY A 604 -8.13 -28.76 17.49
N PHE A 605 -8.63 -29.99 17.65
CA PHE A 605 -7.90 -31.21 17.29
C PHE A 605 -8.19 -31.62 15.83
N PRO A 606 -7.20 -31.60 14.92
CA PRO A 606 -7.41 -31.96 13.51
C PRO A 606 -7.60 -33.47 13.26
N THR A 607 -7.19 -34.34 14.19
CA THR A 607 -7.23 -35.81 14.07
C THR A 607 -7.98 -36.48 15.23
N GLY A 608 -8.42 -37.72 15.01
CA GLY A 608 -9.33 -38.47 15.89
C GLY A 608 -8.77 -38.82 17.29
N ASP A 609 -7.46 -38.89 17.48
CA ASP A 609 -6.80 -39.40 18.70
C ASP A 609 -6.76 -38.43 19.90
N PHE A 610 -7.57 -37.37 19.88
CA PHE A 610 -7.55 -36.30 20.89
C PHE A 610 -6.14 -35.73 21.13
N GLY A 611 -5.28 -35.73 20.11
CA GLY A 611 -3.89 -35.30 20.22
C GLY A 611 -2.99 -36.21 21.07
N GLY A 612 -3.25 -37.53 21.09
CA GLY A 612 -2.39 -38.51 21.77
C GLY A 612 -2.83 -38.86 23.20
N TRP A 613 -3.99 -38.38 23.66
CA TRP A 613 -4.58 -38.87 24.91
C TRP A 613 -4.98 -40.35 24.81
N SER A 614 -5.36 -40.85 23.63
CA SER A 614 -5.68 -42.28 23.41
C SER A 614 -4.45 -43.18 23.66
N THR A 615 -3.31 -42.83 23.08
CA THR A 615 -2.05 -43.58 23.21
C THR A 615 -1.44 -43.47 24.60
N LEU A 616 -1.38 -42.26 25.17
CA LEU A 616 -0.81 -42.01 26.50
C LEU A 616 -1.61 -42.73 27.62
N LEU A 617 -2.94 -42.74 27.55
CA LEU A 617 -3.74 -43.54 28.49
C LEU A 617 -3.64 -45.05 28.23
N GLY A 618 -3.46 -45.47 26.98
CA GLY A 618 -3.14 -46.87 26.65
C GLY A 618 -1.89 -47.37 27.36
N GLN A 619 -0.85 -46.55 27.43
CA GLN A 619 0.41 -46.84 28.13
C GLN A 619 0.30 -46.82 29.67
N ALA A 620 -0.79 -46.32 30.25
CA ALA A 620 -0.95 -46.10 31.69
C ALA A 620 -2.11 -46.93 32.29
N PRO A 621 -1.88 -48.19 32.72
CA PRO A 621 -2.94 -49.12 33.14
C PRO A 621 -3.92 -48.58 34.20
N ALA A 622 -3.44 -47.74 35.13
CA ALA A 622 -4.26 -47.14 36.18
C ALA A 622 -5.28 -46.08 35.69
N LEU A 623 -5.20 -45.65 34.42
CA LEU A 623 -6.03 -44.61 33.82
C LEU A 623 -6.79 -45.08 32.55
N GLN A 624 -6.70 -46.38 32.23
CA GLN A 624 -7.44 -46.98 31.12
C GLN A 624 -8.95 -46.94 31.40
N GLY A 625 -9.75 -46.61 30.39
CA GLY A 625 -11.22 -46.53 30.50
C GLY A 625 -11.78 -45.15 30.88
N LEU A 626 -10.95 -44.11 31.05
CA LEU A 626 -11.43 -42.75 31.26
C LEU A 626 -12.22 -42.21 30.04
N PRO A 627 -13.39 -41.57 30.23
CA PRO A 627 -14.22 -41.06 29.14
C PRO A 627 -13.68 -39.74 28.56
N LEU A 628 -12.64 -39.83 27.73
CA LEU A 628 -11.99 -38.68 27.07
C LEU A 628 -12.98 -37.75 26.35
N SER A 629 -14.02 -38.32 25.73
CA SER A 629 -15.09 -37.61 25.04
C SER A 629 -15.92 -36.67 25.92
N TRP A 630 -15.86 -36.79 27.25
CA TRP A 630 -16.46 -35.85 28.19
C TRP A 630 -15.40 -35.00 28.91
N ILE A 631 -14.27 -35.61 29.29
CA ILE A 631 -13.20 -34.92 30.02
C ILE A 631 -12.62 -33.76 29.20
N ILE A 632 -12.31 -33.99 27.92
CA ILE A 632 -11.63 -32.97 27.10
C ILE A 632 -12.54 -31.78 26.81
N PRO A 633 -13.81 -31.92 26.36
CA PRO A 633 -14.72 -30.79 26.25
C PRO A 633 -14.87 -29.94 27.53
N VAL A 634 -14.82 -30.56 28.72
CA VAL A 634 -14.88 -29.84 30.00
C VAL A 634 -13.64 -28.96 30.22
N LEU A 635 -12.45 -29.37 29.78
CA LEU A 635 -11.24 -28.54 29.84
C LEU A 635 -11.32 -27.30 28.93
N PHE A 636 -11.98 -27.42 27.77
CA PHE A 636 -12.18 -26.31 26.83
C PHE A 636 -13.40 -25.44 27.17
N ALA A 637 -14.32 -25.91 28.00
CA ALA A 637 -15.58 -25.22 28.32
C ALA A 637 -15.42 -23.75 28.79
N PRO A 638 -14.44 -23.37 29.64
CA PRO A 638 -14.26 -21.97 30.04
C PRO A 638 -13.93 -21.05 28.85
N LEU A 639 -13.17 -21.56 27.88
CA LEU A 639 -12.74 -20.84 26.69
C LEU A 639 -13.93 -20.65 25.73
N ALA A 640 -14.72 -21.70 25.52
CA ALA A 640 -15.97 -21.63 24.75
C ALA A 640 -17.00 -20.68 25.38
N ILE A 641 -17.19 -20.72 26.71
CA ILE A 641 -18.10 -19.82 27.45
C ILE A 641 -17.66 -18.36 27.31
N LEU A 642 -16.37 -18.05 27.46
CA LEU A 642 -15.84 -16.69 27.28
C LEU A 642 -16.03 -16.20 25.83
N ALA A 643 -15.77 -17.06 24.83
CA ALA A 643 -15.98 -16.71 23.43
C ALA A 643 -17.46 -16.42 23.12
N ALA A 644 -18.39 -17.27 23.58
CA ALA A 644 -19.82 -17.06 23.40
C ALA A 644 -20.32 -15.78 24.09
N LEU A 645 -19.86 -15.52 25.32
CA LEU A 645 -20.26 -14.34 26.09
C LEU A 645 -19.81 -13.01 25.44
N SER A 646 -18.75 -13.02 24.63
CA SER A 646 -18.25 -11.82 23.93
C SER A 646 -19.29 -11.12 23.05
N LEU A 647 -20.29 -11.86 22.56
CA LEU A 647 -21.41 -11.36 21.75
C LEU A 647 -22.48 -10.63 22.57
N PHE A 648 -22.57 -10.88 23.88
CA PHE A 648 -23.57 -10.30 24.79
C PHE A 648 -23.01 -9.11 25.60
N LEU A 649 -21.78 -8.68 25.31
CA LEU A 649 -21.05 -7.63 26.01
C LEU A 649 -20.93 -6.35 25.16
N PRO A 650 -20.63 -5.17 25.75
CA PRO A 650 -20.53 -3.89 25.03
C PRO A 650 -19.56 -3.88 23.84
N SER A 651 -18.60 -4.81 23.84
CA SER A 651 -17.65 -5.08 22.75
C SER A 651 -18.26 -5.70 21.49
N ILE A 652 -19.57 -5.98 21.44
CA ILE A 652 -20.26 -6.77 20.40
C ILE A 652 -19.82 -6.47 18.95
N ARG A 653 -19.63 -5.20 18.56
CA ARG A 653 -19.23 -4.83 17.18
C ARG A 653 -17.81 -5.28 16.79
N SER A 654 -16.93 -5.49 17.76
CA SER A 654 -15.57 -5.98 17.54
C SER A 654 -15.46 -7.48 17.82
N ALA A 655 -16.22 -7.95 18.82
CA ALA A 655 -16.38 -9.37 19.10
C ALA A 655 -17.02 -10.13 17.93
N SER A 656 -18.02 -9.55 17.24
CA SER A 656 -18.66 -10.18 16.08
C SER A 656 -17.69 -10.39 14.90
N VAL A 657 -16.70 -9.52 14.71
CA VAL A 657 -15.64 -9.71 13.70
C VAL A 657 -14.70 -10.84 14.10
N ALA A 658 -14.37 -10.96 15.39
CA ALA A 658 -13.58 -12.07 15.91
C ALA A 658 -14.34 -13.41 15.80
N VAL A 659 -15.61 -13.46 16.18
CA VAL A 659 -16.47 -14.64 16.04
C VAL A 659 -16.71 -14.99 14.56
N LEU A 660 -16.90 -14.02 13.67
CA LEU A 660 -16.98 -14.27 12.22
C LEU A 660 -15.67 -14.87 11.67
N THR A 661 -14.52 -14.37 12.12
CA THR A 661 -13.21 -14.95 11.80
C THR A 661 -13.12 -16.40 12.30
N ALA A 662 -13.64 -16.67 13.51
CA ALA A 662 -13.68 -18.01 14.07
C ALA A 662 -14.56 -18.95 13.22
N LEU A 663 -15.79 -18.53 12.90
CA LEU A 663 -16.76 -19.30 12.10
C LEU A 663 -16.24 -19.58 10.68
N LEU A 664 -15.57 -18.62 10.03
CA LEU A 664 -14.94 -18.84 8.73
C LEU A 664 -13.79 -19.85 8.80
N GLY A 665 -12.97 -19.81 9.86
CA GLY A 665 -11.94 -20.82 10.10
C GLY A 665 -12.51 -22.22 10.36
N ALA A 666 -13.55 -22.32 11.19
CA ALA A 666 -14.22 -23.59 11.49
C ALA A 666 -14.89 -24.18 10.25
N GLY A 667 -15.60 -23.36 9.47
CA GLY A 667 -16.18 -23.77 8.18
C GLY A 667 -15.11 -24.21 7.18
N THR A 668 -13.93 -23.57 7.17
CA THR A 668 -12.80 -23.99 6.34
C THR A 668 -12.24 -25.34 6.79
N ALA A 669 -12.14 -25.60 8.09
CA ALA A 669 -11.69 -26.88 8.64
C ALA A 669 -12.67 -28.03 8.35
N ILE A 670 -13.98 -27.79 8.47
CA ILE A 670 -15.01 -28.79 8.15
C ILE A 670 -15.08 -29.02 6.64
N ALA A 671 -14.91 -27.99 5.80
CA ALA A 671 -14.81 -28.17 4.35
C ALA A 671 -13.54 -28.96 3.94
N ALA A 672 -12.42 -28.78 4.65
CA ALA A 672 -11.17 -29.47 4.38
C ALA A 672 -11.28 -31.00 4.54
N THR A 673 -11.98 -31.50 5.56
CA THR A 673 -12.16 -32.95 5.76
C THR A 673 -13.04 -33.61 4.69
N GLN A 674 -13.89 -32.85 4.00
CA GLN A 674 -14.74 -33.33 2.91
C GLN A 674 -14.04 -33.32 1.52
N LEU A 675 -12.86 -32.70 1.42
CA LEU A 675 -12.16 -32.49 0.15
C LEU A 675 -10.87 -33.32 0.09
N SER A 676 -10.92 -34.47 -0.59
CA SER A 676 -9.74 -35.23 -1.00
C SER A 676 -9.25 -34.76 -2.36
N LEU A 677 -8.09 -34.09 -2.39
CA LEU A 677 -7.55 -33.43 -3.59
C LEU A 677 -6.24 -34.04 -4.10
N ALA A 678 -5.49 -34.73 -3.25
CA ALA A 678 -4.21 -35.34 -3.58
C ALA A 678 -4.23 -36.85 -3.35
N THR A 679 -3.25 -37.58 -3.90
CA THR A 679 -3.10 -39.02 -3.73
C THR A 679 -1.69 -39.42 -3.28
N THR A 680 -1.60 -40.50 -2.52
CA THR A 680 -0.35 -41.13 -2.07
C THR A 680 -0.47 -42.64 -2.25
N GLY A 681 -0.02 -43.13 -3.41
CA GLY A 681 -0.18 -44.54 -3.78
C GLY A 681 -1.65 -44.97 -3.78
N ALA A 682 -2.01 -45.91 -2.92
CA ALA A 682 -3.39 -46.40 -2.79
C ALA A 682 -4.33 -45.51 -1.95
N ALA A 683 -3.81 -44.49 -1.25
CA ALA A 683 -4.60 -43.63 -0.38
C ALA A 683 -4.94 -42.26 -1.01
N SER A 684 -6.17 -41.80 -0.83
CA SER A 684 -6.55 -40.40 -1.07
C SER A 684 -6.21 -39.55 0.15
N VAL A 685 -5.74 -38.32 -0.09
CA VAL A 685 -5.32 -37.37 0.94
C VAL A 685 -6.28 -36.18 0.96
N SER A 686 -6.93 -35.99 2.11
CA SER A 686 -7.77 -34.83 2.41
C SER A 686 -6.93 -33.59 2.72
N ILE A 687 -7.52 -32.40 2.50
CA ILE A 687 -6.93 -31.14 2.96
C ILE A 687 -6.83 -31.18 4.50
N TRP A 688 -5.69 -30.75 5.05
CA TRP A 688 -5.42 -30.73 6.47
C TRP A 688 -6.29 -29.68 7.20
N PRO A 689 -7.22 -30.08 8.07
CA PRO A 689 -8.14 -29.15 8.72
C PRO A 689 -7.43 -28.19 9.70
N GLY A 690 -6.23 -28.55 10.20
CA GLY A 690 -5.46 -27.75 11.15
C GLY A 690 -5.11 -26.33 10.66
N SER A 691 -5.06 -26.13 9.34
CA SER A 691 -4.90 -24.80 8.72
C SER A 691 -6.15 -23.93 8.97
N GLY A 692 -7.34 -24.43 8.64
CA GLY A 692 -8.62 -23.78 8.96
C GLY A 692 -8.84 -23.58 10.46
N LEU A 693 -8.49 -24.59 11.26
CA LEU A 693 -8.59 -24.52 12.71
C LEU A 693 -7.66 -23.46 13.33
N SER A 694 -6.54 -23.13 12.68
CA SER A 694 -5.68 -22.03 13.13
C SER A 694 -6.33 -20.65 12.92
N LEU A 695 -7.10 -20.46 11.83
CA LEU A 695 -7.93 -19.28 11.65
C LEU A 695 -9.12 -19.25 12.62
N TYR A 696 -9.72 -20.40 12.91
CA TYR A 696 -10.75 -20.55 13.96
C TYR A 696 -10.22 -20.04 15.30
N TRP A 697 -9.05 -20.55 15.69
CA TRP A 697 -8.39 -20.21 16.95
C TRP A 697 -8.05 -18.71 17.06
N LEU A 698 -7.73 -18.04 15.94
CA LEU A 698 -7.40 -16.61 15.93
C LEU A 698 -8.62 -15.76 16.28
N GLY A 699 -9.77 -16.09 15.67
CA GLY A 699 -11.05 -15.48 16.00
C GLY A 699 -11.50 -15.81 17.42
N LEU A 700 -11.30 -17.05 17.87
CA LEU A 700 -11.68 -17.54 19.19
C LEU A 700 -10.90 -16.82 20.31
N VAL A 701 -9.57 -16.73 20.20
CA VAL A 701 -8.73 -15.95 21.13
C VAL A 701 -9.13 -14.47 21.11
N GLY A 702 -9.41 -13.90 19.93
CA GLY A 702 -9.92 -12.53 19.82
C GLY A 702 -11.22 -12.31 20.62
N ALA A 703 -12.20 -13.21 20.47
CA ALA A 703 -13.46 -13.18 21.19
C ALA A 703 -13.28 -13.30 22.72
N VAL A 704 -12.42 -14.23 23.16
CA VAL A 704 -12.07 -14.39 24.59
C VAL A 704 -11.44 -13.13 25.17
N ILE A 705 -10.52 -12.47 24.44
CA ILE A 705 -9.90 -11.21 24.90
C ILE A 705 -10.92 -10.06 24.96
N PHE A 706 -11.90 -9.99 24.04
CA PHE A 706 -13.00 -9.02 24.16
C PHE A 706 -13.87 -9.27 25.41
N ALA A 707 -14.24 -10.51 25.71
CA ALA A 707 -15.00 -10.81 26.92
C ALA A 707 -14.22 -10.48 28.22
N LEU A 708 -12.95 -10.88 28.29
CA LEU A 708 -12.08 -10.62 29.44
C LEU A 708 -11.79 -9.12 29.66
N ARG A 709 -11.77 -8.32 28.58
CA ARG A 709 -11.59 -6.86 28.66
C ARG A 709 -12.72 -6.20 29.45
N GLU A 710 -13.97 -6.56 29.19
CA GLU A 710 -15.15 -5.97 29.82
C GLU A 710 -15.34 -6.41 31.30
N PHE A 711 -14.81 -7.58 31.69
CA PHE A 711 -14.80 -8.04 33.09
C PHE A 711 -13.90 -7.23 34.04
N ARG A 712 -13.13 -6.25 33.54
CA ARG A 712 -12.31 -5.30 34.31
C ARG A 712 -11.46 -6.00 35.39
N ARG A 713 -11.80 -5.92 36.68
CA ARG A 713 -10.98 -6.52 37.77
C ARG A 713 -11.15 -8.04 37.89
N PHE A 714 -12.30 -8.58 37.47
CA PHE A 714 -12.64 -9.99 37.60
C PHE A 714 -12.06 -10.85 36.47
N ALA A 715 -11.41 -10.24 35.48
CA ALA A 715 -10.83 -10.91 34.32
C ALA A 715 -9.70 -11.91 34.66
N VAL A 716 -9.03 -11.75 35.81
CA VAL A 716 -7.83 -12.54 36.17
C VAL A 716 -8.16 -14.03 36.31
N ALA A 717 -9.14 -14.37 37.15
CA ALA A 717 -9.50 -15.76 37.44
C ALA A 717 -9.94 -16.58 36.19
N PRO A 718 -10.90 -16.12 35.35
CA PRO A 718 -11.31 -16.86 34.16
C PRO A 718 -10.20 -16.93 33.11
N ALA A 719 -9.34 -15.91 32.99
CA ALA A 719 -8.21 -15.95 32.05
C ALA A 719 -7.13 -16.97 32.48
N VAL A 720 -6.81 -17.02 33.77
CA VAL A 720 -5.90 -18.04 34.34
C VAL A 720 -6.52 -19.43 34.21
N ALA A 721 -7.80 -19.61 34.56
CA ALA A 721 -8.49 -20.89 34.46
C ALA A 721 -8.50 -21.43 33.02
N ALA A 722 -8.87 -20.60 32.03
CA ALA A 722 -8.86 -20.99 30.61
C ALA A 722 -7.44 -21.34 30.12
N THR A 723 -6.42 -20.60 30.56
CA THR A 723 -5.02 -20.86 30.17
C THR A 723 -4.49 -22.16 30.79
N VAL A 724 -4.75 -22.41 32.07
CA VAL A 724 -4.29 -23.60 32.79
C VAL A 724 -5.02 -24.87 32.32
N LEU A 725 -6.33 -24.80 32.10
CA LEU A 725 -7.10 -25.97 31.64
C LEU A 725 -6.78 -26.32 30.18
N LEU A 726 -6.50 -25.34 29.32
CA LEU A 726 -5.94 -25.59 27.99
C LEU A 726 -4.54 -26.21 28.08
N ALA A 727 -3.66 -25.70 28.94
CA ALA A 727 -2.32 -26.26 29.14
C ALA A 727 -2.36 -27.73 29.57
N VAL A 728 -3.28 -28.09 30.48
CA VAL A 728 -3.56 -29.49 30.86
C VAL A 728 -4.06 -30.29 29.65
N ALA A 729 -4.99 -29.74 28.86
CA ALA A 729 -5.58 -30.46 27.73
C ALA A 729 -4.57 -30.83 26.63
N VAL A 730 -3.46 -30.08 26.48
CA VAL A 730 -2.45 -30.31 25.43
C VAL A 730 -1.17 -31.00 25.93
N VAL A 731 -1.14 -31.52 27.16
CA VAL A 731 0.05 -32.21 27.73
C VAL A 731 0.62 -33.32 26.81
N PRO A 732 -0.16 -34.24 26.20
CA PRO A 732 0.41 -35.28 25.34
C PRO A 732 1.01 -34.72 24.05
N LEU A 733 0.47 -33.62 23.52
CA LEU A 733 1.02 -32.93 22.35
C LEU A 733 2.34 -32.21 22.69
N ALA A 734 2.42 -31.59 23.88
CA ALA A 734 3.66 -31.00 24.37
C ALA A 734 4.75 -32.06 24.64
N GLY A 735 4.34 -33.24 25.12
CA GLY A 735 5.22 -34.39 25.35
C GLY A 735 5.50 -35.28 24.13
N ALA A 736 4.93 -35.00 22.95
CA ALA A 736 4.89 -35.96 21.85
C ALA A 736 6.28 -36.42 21.36
N LEU A 737 7.27 -35.52 21.31
CA LEU A 737 8.64 -35.83 20.93
C LEU A 737 9.42 -36.61 22.02
N PRO A 738 9.52 -36.15 23.29
CA PRO A 738 10.22 -36.88 24.34
C PRO A 738 9.52 -38.18 24.80
N LEU A 739 8.29 -38.46 24.36
CA LEU A 739 7.56 -39.72 24.59
C LEU A 739 7.54 -40.64 23.35
N GLU A 740 8.26 -40.31 22.28
CA GLU A 740 8.30 -41.06 21.02
C GLU A 740 6.91 -41.27 20.35
N LEU A 741 5.96 -40.38 20.65
CA LEU A 741 4.60 -40.33 20.05
C LEU A 741 4.53 -39.44 18.80
N SER A 742 5.67 -38.87 18.39
CA SER A 742 5.82 -37.97 17.24
C SER A 742 6.23 -38.74 15.99
N ALA A 743 5.67 -38.38 14.84
CA ALA A 743 6.14 -38.89 13.54
C ALA A 743 7.46 -38.22 13.07
N VAL A 744 7.88 -37.14 13.74
CA VAL A 744 9.13 -36.41 13.45
C VAL A 744 10.26 -36.88 14.34
N HIS A 745 11.44 -37.07 13.75
CA HIS A 745 12.69 -37.44 14.39
C HIS A 745 13.89 -36.74 13.72
N GLU A 746 15.10 -36.93 14.26
CA GLU A 746 16.34 -36.50 13.60
C GLU A 746 16.49 -37.18 12.22
N GLY A 747 16.86 -36.39 11.20
CA GLY A 747 16.98 -36.84 9.81
C GLY A 747 18.43 -36.89 9.34
N SER A 748 18.81 -37.98 8.66
CA SER A 748 20.11 -38.08 7.99
C SER A 748 20.22 -37.13 6.79
N ASP A 749 21.44 -36.75 6.40
CA ASP A 749 21.73 -35.91 5.21
C ASP A 749 21.36 -36.54 3.84
N ARG A 750 20.67 -37.68 3.83
CA ARG A 750 20.34 -38.47 2.64
C ARG A 750 18.87 -38.86 2.65
N THR A 751 18.24 -38.84 1.47
CA THR A 751 16.92 -39.44 1.21
C THR A 751 17.02 -40.72 0.35
N GLN A 752 18.24 -41.09 -0.05
CA GLN A 752 18.59 -42.28 -0.83
C GLN A 752 19.72 -43.09 -0.18
N PRO A 753 19.88 -44.40 -0.53
CA PRO A 753 21.00 -45.21 -0.08
C PRO A 753 22.36 -44.61 -0.42
N ALA A 754 23.37 -44.88 0.42
CA ALA A 754 24.72 -44.33 0.29
C ALA A 754 25.34 -44.55 -1.11
N PHE A 755 25.11 -45.72 -1.71
CA PHE A 755 25.61 -46.07 -3.05
C PHE A 755 24.98 -45.18 -4.15
N VAL A 756 23.66 -44.98 -4.10
CA VAL A 756 22.93 -44.08 -5.01
C VAL A 756 23.45 -42.64 -4.86
N THR A 757 23.60 -42.16 -3.62
CA THR A 757 24.11 -40.79 -3.37
C THR A 757 25.56 -40.58 -3.77
N ALA A 758 26.36 -41.65 -3.94
CA ALA A 758 27.73 -41.57 -4.44
C ALA A 758 27.76 -41.53 -5.98
N GLU A 759 26.98 -42.40 -6.64
CA GLU A 759 26.82 -42.37 -8.10
C GLU A 759 26.27 -41.00 -8.55
N ALA A 760 25.30 -40.45 -7.80
CA ALA A 760 24.69 -39.14 -8.04
C ALA A 760 25.64 -37.93 -7.97
N GLN A 761 26.86 -38.10 -7.43
CA GLN A 761 27.91 -37.07 -7.48
C GLN A 761 28.68 -37.10 -8.80
N THR A 762 28.60 -38.21 -9.55
CA THR A 762 29.23 -38.39 -10.86
C THR A 762 28.22 -38.16 -11.99
N ASP A 763 27.00 -38.69 -11.86
CA ASP A 763 25.87 -38.41 -12.75
C ASP A 763 24.66 -37.88 -11.95
N ALA A 764 24.42 -36.57 -12.04
CA ALA A 764 23.29 -35.91 -11.38
C ALA A 764 21.90 -36.29 -11.95
N ARG A 765 21.82 -36.99 -13.10
CA ARG A 765 20.56 -37.46 -13.72
C ARG A 765 20.26 -38.93 -13.44
N VAL A 766 21.15 -39.63 -12.72
CA VAL A 766 21.00 -41.06 -12.39
C VAL A 766 19.62 -41.36 -11.82
N GLY A 767 18.89 -42.29 -12.44
CA GLY A 767 17.55 -42.69 -12.02
C GLY A 767 17.56 -43.84 -11.02
N THR A 768 16.80 -43.68 -9.93
CA THR A 768 16.43 -44.76 -9.01
C THR A 768 14.94 -45.01 -9.13
N LEU A 769 14.56 -46.24 -9.47
CA LEU A 769 13.16 -46.69 -9.45
C LEU A 769 12.82 -47.19 -8.05
N GLU A 770 11.98 -46.44 -7.35
CA GLU A 770 11.43 -46.85 -6.08
C GLU A 770 10.14 -47.65 -6.29
N ILE A 771 10.06 -48.80 -5.63
CA ILE A 771 8.87 -49.65 -5.58
C ILE A 771 8.42 -49.74 -4.12
N VAL A 772 7.18 -49.35 -3.83
CA VAL A 772 6.60 -49.34 -2.48
C VAL A 772 5.32 -50.19 -2.44
N PRO A 773 5.34 -51.40 -1.85
CA PRO A 773 4.16 -52.25 -1.73
C PRO A 773 3.03 -51.55 -0.96
N GLN A 774 1.84 -51.51 -1.54
CA GLN A 774 0.69 -50.76 -1.04
C GLN A 774 -0.24 -51.62 -0.18
N SER A 775 -0.99 -50.97 0.72
CA SER A 775 -1.91 -51.62 1.66
C SER A 775 -3.00 -52.48 0.99
N ASN A 776 -3.36 -52.17 -0.25
CA ASN A 776 -4.31 -52.93 -1.08
C ASN A 776 -3.67 -54.10 -1.89
N GLY A 777 -2.38 -54.38 -1.69
CA GLY A 777 -1.63 -55.40 -2.46
C GLY A 777 -1.14 -54.95 -3.83
N GLY A 778 -1.34 -53.68 -4.20
CA GLY A 778 -0.69 -53.06 -5.35
C GLY A 778 0.74 -52.61 -5.06
N ILE A 779 1.35 -51.92 -6.02
CA ILE A 779 2.64 -51.23 -5.86
C ILE A 779 2.51 -49.76 -6.27
N LEU A 780 3.21 -48.88 -5.56
CA LEU A 780 3.52 -47.54 -6.03
C LEU A 780 4.91 -47.59 -6.67
N ALA A 781 5.03 -47.10 -7.90
CA ALA A 781 6.28 -46.96 -8.62
C ALA A 781 6.60 -45.47 -8.79
N THR A 782 7.81 -45.05 -8.44
CA THR A 782 8.24 -43.65 -8.55
C THR A 782 9.70 -43.59 -8.97
N ILE A 783 10.02 -42.80 -10.00
CA ILE A 783 11.42 -42.47 -10.32
C ILE A 783 11.87 -41.30 -9.46
N VAL A 784 13.06 -41.43 -8.87
CA VAL A 784 13.77 -40.35 -8.19
C VAL A 784 15.12 -40.15 -8.88
N ARG A 785 15.48 -38.88 -9.14
CA ARG A 785 16.72 -38.49 -9.83
C ARG A 785 17.80 -38.06 -8.82
N GLY A 786 19.05 -38.34 -9.14
CA GLY A 786 20.21 -37.84 -8.40
C GLY A 786 20.23 -38.28 -6.92
N ALA A 787 20.52 -37.34 -6.02
CA ALA A 787 20.73 -37.62 -4.60
C ALA A 787 19.43 -37.92 -3.81
N GLY A 788 18.26 -37.72 -4.39
CA GLY A 788 16.95 -37.88 -3.75
C GLY A 788 16.05 -36.65 -3.90
N THR A 789 14.77 -36.79 -3.52
CA THR A 789 13.80 -35.68 -3.55
C THR A 789 13.98 -34.72 -2.36
N THR A 790 13.70 -33.43 -2.59
CA THR A 790 13.67 -32.39 -1.55
C THR A 790 12.27 -31.80 -1.33
N LEU A 791 12.08 -31.08 -0.22
CA LEU A 791 10.81 -30.45 0.14
C LEU A 791 10.42 -29.29 -0.80
N ASN A 792 11.39 -28.57 -1.37
CA ASN A 792 11.16 -27.42 -2.24
C ASN A 792 10.93 -27.79 -3.72
N GLU A 793 11.21 -29.03 -4.12
CA GLU A 793 10.87 -29.56 -5.44
C GLU A 793 9.42 -30.04 -5.56
N GLN A 794 8.74 -30.28 -4.42
CA GLN A 794 7.36 -30.76 -4.35
C GLN A 794 6.39 -29.84 -5.11
N SER A 795 5.34 -30.43 -5.68
CA SER A 795 4.35 -29.71 -6.49
C SER A 795 2.96 -30.32 -6.37
N THR A 796 2.00 -29.51 -5.92
CA THR A 796 0.57 -29.82 -5.99
C THR A 796 0.13 -30.20 -7.40
N LEU A 797 0.72 -29.59 -8.44
CA LEU A 797 0.38 -29.89 -9.84
C LEU A 797 0.64 -31.35 -10.25
N VAL A 798 1.59 -32.03 -9.60
CA VAL A 798 1.77 -33.49 -9.72
C VAL A 798 0.80 -34.21 -8.80
N ASN A 799 0.82 -33.86 -7.51
CA ASN A 799 0.12 -34.60 -6.45
C ASN A 799 -1.41 -34.58 -6.58
N THR A 800 -1.99 -33.64 -7.32
CA THR A 800 -3.43 -33.56 -7.64
C THR A 800 -3.78 -34.05 -9.06
N THR A 801 -2.87 -34.77 -9.73
CA THR A 801 -3.12 -35.30 -11.09
C THR A 801 -3.98 -36.57 -11.02
N THR A 802 -5.10 -36.58 -11.75
CA THR A 802 -6.08 -37.67 -11.77
C THR A 802 -5.97 -38.61 -12.97
N THR A 803 -5.03 -38.33 -13.90
CA THR A 803 -4.86 -39.08 -15.15
C THR A 803 -3.39 -39.45 -15.38
N LEU A 804 -3.12 -40.73 -15.63
CA LEU A 804 -1.78 -41.22 -15.97
C LEU A 804 -1.42 -40.79 -17.41
N SER A 805 -0.24 -40.22 -17.61
CA SER A 805 0.33 -39.97 -18.95
C SER A 805 0.69 -41.29 -19.66
N ALA A 806 1.23 -41.22 -20.88
CA ALA A 806 1.75 -42.41 -21.56
C ALA A 806 2.94 -43.01 -20.80
N ALA A 807 3.94 -42.18 -20.47
CA ALA A 807 5.14 -42.58 -19.76
C ALA A 807 4.86 -43.07 -18.32
N ASP A 808 3.84 -42.54 -17.63
CA ASP A 808 3.42 -43.10 -16.32
C ASP A 808 2.89 -44.53 -16.44
N ARG A 809 2.25 -44.88 -17.56
CA ARG A 809 1.75 -46.24 -17.83
C ARG A 809 2.89 -47.17 -18.22
N GLU A 810 3.87 -46.69 -18.97
CA GLU A 810 5.10 -47.41 -19.31
C GLU A 810 5.91 -47.71 -18.04
N LEU A 811 6.10 -46.72 -17.16
CA LEU A 811 6.70 -46.87 -15.84
C LEU A 811 5.92 -47.86 -14.95
N ALA A 812 4.59 -47.76 -14.88
CA ALA A 812 3.75 -48.69 -14.13
C ALA A 812 3.83 -50.14 -14.68
N THR A 813 3.96 -50.29 -16.01
CA THR A 813 4.11 -51.58 -16.69
C THR A 813 5.49 -52.18 -16.38
N LEU A 814 6.56 -51.40 -16.49
CA LEU A 814 7.92 -51.81 -16.14
C LEU A 814 8.01 -52.24 -14.66
N ALA A 815 7.49 -51.42 -13.74
CA ALA A 815 7.50 -51.75 -12.32
C ALA A 815 6.64 -52.99 -11.99
N GLY A 816 5.51 -53.19 -12.67
CA GLY A 816 4.69 -54.40 -12.54
C GLY A 816 5.43 -55.66 -13.02
N ASN A 817 6.14 -55.56 -14.14
CA ASN A 817 6.96 -56.64 -14.70
C ASN A 817 8.19 -56.98 -13.85
N LEU A 818 8.77 -55.99 -13.15
CA LEU A 818 9.87 -56.17 -12.20
C LEU A 818 9.41 -56.73 -10.85
N ALA A 819 8.22 -56.35 -10.38
CA ALA A 819 7.64 -56.84 -9.12
C ALA A 819 6.97 -58.23 -9.23
N SER A 820 6.75 -58.74 -10.45
CA SER A 820 6.14 -60.04 -10.71
C SER A 820 6.70 -60.66 -11.98
N ARG A 821 7.33 -61.84 -11.88
CA ARG A 821 8.00 -62.55 -12.99
C ARG A 821 7.09 -62.67 -14.21
N SER A 822 7.38 -61.84 -15.21
CA SER A 822 6.60 -61.70 -16.45
C SER A 822 7.29 -62.32 -17.68
N GLY A 823 8.61 -62.51 -17.62
CA GLY A 823 9.42 -63.00 -18.75
C GLY A 823 9.70 -61.95 -19.83
N LEU A 824 9.37 -60.67 -19.57
CA LEU A 824 9.71 -59.54 -20.42
C LEU A 824 11.09 -58.99 -20.07
N ASP A 825 11.89 -58.64 -21.08
CA ASP A 825 13.20 -58.01 -20.88
C ASP A 825 13.05 -56.59 -20.33
N ALA A 826 13.39 -56.41 -19.05
CA ALA A 826 13.33 -55.13 -18.38
C ALA A 826 14.50 -54.20 -18.73
N SER A 827 15.58 -54.69 -19.36
CA SER A 827 16.80 -53.90 -19.58
C SER A 827 16.58 -52.70 -20.51
N ALA A 828 15.79 -52.86 -21.57
CA ALA A 828 15.42 -51.77 -22.48
C ALA A 828 14.64 -50.66 -21.74
N GLY A 829 13.57 -51.02 -21.01
CA GLY A 829 12.76 -50.06 -20.27
C GLY A 829 13.50 -49.37 -19.12
N LEU A 830 14.46 -50.06 -18.49
CA LEU A 830 15.37 -49.45 -17.52
C LEU A 830 16.33 -48.44 -18.20
N ALA A 831 16.90 -48.78 -19.36
CA ALA A 831 17.81 -47.92 -20.10
C ALA A 831 17.11 -46.68 -20.69
N ASP A 832 15.94 -46.85 -21.32
CA ASP A 832 15.16 -45.77 -21.95
C ASP A 832 14.73 -44.70 -20.92
N LEU A 833 14.35 -45.14 -19.71
CA LEU A 833 14.01 -44.25 -18.58
C LEU A 833 15.26 -43.78 -17.80
N GLY A 834 16.47 -44.20 -18.17
CA GLY A 834 17.71 -43.82 -17.50
C GLY A 834 17.78 -44.26 -16.03
N ILE A 835 17.31 -45.47 -15.73
CA ILE A 835 17.26 -46.07 -14.39
C ILE A 835 18.51 -46.94 -14.17
N ARG A 836 19.36 -46.56 -13.21
CA ARG A 836 20.56 -47.31 -12.80
C ARG A 836 20.32 -48.18 -11.58
N PHE A 837 19.34 -47.84 -10.75
CA PHE A 837 19.04 -48.52 -9.49
C PHE A 837 17.56 -48.85 -9.33
N VAL A 838 17.26 -49.95 -8.66
CA VAL A 838 15.91 -50.30 -8.22
C VAL A 838 15.93 -50.47 -6.70
N LEU A 839 15.03 -49.77 -6.00
CA LEU A 839 14.92 -49.74 -4.54
C LEU A 839 13.53 -50.25 -4.13
N LEU A 840 13.47 -51.43 -3.52
CA LEU A 840 12.23 -51.94 -2.92
C LEU A 840 12.15 -51.42 -1.48
N ARG A 841 11.33 -50.40 -1.27
CA ARG A 841 11.08 -49.85 0.08
C ARG A 841 10.22 -50.83 0.91
N PRO A 842 10.26 -50.74 2.26
CA PRO A 842 9.34 -51.46 3.13
C PRO A 842 7.87 -51.27 2.74
N ALA A 843 7.04 -52.27 3.08
CA ALA A 843 5.60 -52.23 2.84
C ALA A 843 4.93 -51.03 3.53
N ALA A 844 4.01 -50.37 2.82
CA ALA A 844 3.32 -49.19 3.32
C ALA A 844 2.51 -49.52 4.60
N LEU A 845 2.79 -48.76 5.66
CA LEU A 845 2.09 -48.88 6.93
C LEU A 845 0.69 -48.26 6.84
N THR A 846 -0.30 -48.95 7.42
CA THR A 846 -1.66 -48.46 7.62
C THR A 846 -1.93 -48.30 9.10
N ASP A 847 -2.54 -47.17 9.49
CA ASP A 847 -3.05 -47.00 10.86
C ASP A 847 -4.18 -48.00 11.13
N THR A 848 -4.09 -48.71 12.25
CA THR A 848 -5.06 -49.71 12.68
C THR A 848 -6.14 -49.15 13.63
N GLY A 849 -6.13 -47.84 13.90
CA GLY A 849 -7.10 -47.18 14.78
C GLY A 849 -6.88 -47.48 16.27
N ARG A 850 -5.70 -48.00 16.62
CA ARG A 850 -5.23 -48.23 18.01
C ARG A 850 -3.95 -47.46 18.34
N GLY A 851 -3.62 -46.43 17.55
CA GLY A 851 -2.35 -45.71 17.66
C GLY A 851 -1.12 -46.55 17.27
N ALA A 852 -1.32 -47.58 16.44
CA ALA A 852 -0.27 -48.46 15.95
C ALA A 852 -0.41 -48.61 14.42
N ALA A 853 0.58 -48.11 13.68
CA ALA A 853 0.65 -48.28 12.24
C ALA A 853 1.33 -49.62 11.90
N ALA A 854 0.68 -50.44 11.08
CA ALA A 854 1.14 -51.77 10.71
C ALA A 854 0.99 -51.98 9.19
N ALA A 855 1.94 -52.70 8.57
CA ALA A 855 1.81 -53.13 7.19
C ALA A 855 0.62 -54.09 7.05
N SER A 856 -0.16 -53.97 5.98
CA SER A 856 -1.22 -54.93 5.70
C SER A 856 -0.63 -56.29 5.29
N VAL A 857 -1.41 -57.36 5.46
CA VAL A 857 -1.01 -58.71 5.00
C VAL A 857 -0.72 -58.69 3.49
N ALA A 858 -1.61 -58.08 2.69
CA ALA A 858 -1.46 -57.97 1.24
C ALA A 858 -0.22 -57.13 0.82
N ALA A 859 0.12 -56.09 1.57
CA ALA A 859 1.36 -55.32 1.34
C ALA A 859 2.62 -56.15 1.64
N THR A 860 2.56 -56.96 2.70
CA THR A 860 3.65 -57.84 3.14
C THR A 860 3.87 -59.01 2.18
N GLU A 861 2.79 -59.64 1.70
CA GLU A 861 2.83 -60.64 0.62
C GLU A 861 3.38 -60.04 -0.68
N THR A 862 3.04 -58.79 -1.00
CA THR A 862 3.53 -58.10 -2.19
C THR A 862 5.00 -57.73 -2.08
N LEU A 863 5.47 -57.33 -0.89
CA LEU A 863 6.90 -57.15 -0.59
C LEU A 863 7.69 -58.45 -0.81
N ALA A 864 7.19 -59.58 -0.30
CA ALA A 864 7.84 -60.89 -0.46
C ALA A 864 7.87 -61.35 -1.93
N ARG A 865 6.77 -61.17 -2.68
CA ARG A 865 6.69 -61.47 -4.11
C ARG A 865 7.64 -60.60 -4.93
N ALA A 866 7.64 -59.28 -4.72
CA ALA A 866 8.52 -58.35 -5.42
C ALA A 866 10.00 -58.64 -5.15
N THR A 867 10.36 -58.95 -3.89
CA THR A 867 11.72 -59.39 -3.53
C THR A 867 12.15 -60.63 -4.33
N THR A 868 11.25 -61.62 -4.45
CA THR A 868 11.50 -62.89 -5.15
C THR A 868 11.49 -62.75 -6.69
N ALA A 869 10.90 -61.68 -7.21
CA ALA A 869 10.95 -61.31 -8.61
C ALA A 869 12.27 -60.59 -8.95
N LEU A 870 12.61 -59.53 -8.21
CA LEU A 870 13.84 -58.74 -8.40
C LEU A 870 15.12 -59.56 -8.22
N ASP A 871 15.16 -60.47 -7.24
CA ASP A 871 16.29 -61.42 -7.07
C ASP A 871 16.40 -62.48 -8.18
N GLY A 872 15.38 -62.61 -9.04
CA GLY A 872 15.37 -63.51 -10.18
C GLY A 872 15.53 -62.82 -11.54
N GLU A 873 15.71 -61.50 -11.56
CA GLU A 873 15.77 -60.70 -12.78
C GLU A 873 17.20 -60.59 -13.32
N ALA A 874 17.43 -61.09 -14.54
CA ALA A 874 18.77 -61.18 -15.13
C ALA A 874 19.38 -59.80 -15.44
N ALA A 875 18.56 -58.76 -15.60
CA ALA A 875 19.01 -57.39 -15.80
C ALA A 875 19.50 -56.69 -14.50
N LEU A 876 19.36 -57.30 -13.32
CA LEU A 876 19.61 -56.68 -12.02
C LEU A 876 20.64 -57.45 -11.16
N VAL A 877 21.58 -56.71 -10.57
CA VAL A 877 22.56 -57.23 -9.60
C VAL A 877 22.16 -56.76 -8.20
N PRO A 878 21.92 -57.67 -7.22
CA PRO A 878 21.62 -57.26 -5.85
C PRO A 878 22.83 -56.59 -5.20
N VAL A 879 22.62 -55.39 -4.65
CA VAL A 879 23.66 -54.62 -3.91
C VAL A 879 23.60 -54.96 -2.42
N GLY A 880 22.38 -55.09 -1.87
CA GLY A 880 22.15 -55.48 -0.48
C GLY A 880 21.00 -54.73 0.18
N ASP A 881 20.80 -54.99 1.48
CA ASP A 881 19.82 -54.29 2.31
C ASP A 881 20.37 -52.93 2.79
N THR A 882 19.49 -51.94 2.87
CA THR A 882 19.82 -50.56 3.25
C THR A 882 18.77 -50.01 4.21
N ALA A 883 19.07 -48.89 4.89
CA ALA A 883 18.12 -48.22 5.78
C ALA A 883 16.80 -47.77 5.08
N TYR A 884 16.76 -47.73 3.74
CA TYR A 884 15.58 -47.34 2.96
C TYR A 884 14.84 -48.54 2.34
N GLY A 885 15.31 -49.77 2.55
CA GLY A 885 14.87 -50.97 1.83
C GLY A 885 16.00 -51.65 1.07
N ARG A 886 15.66 -52.64 0.24
CA ARG A 886 16.64 -53.47 -0.48
C ARG A 886 16.95 -52.89 -1.85
N LEU A 887 18.23 -52.92 -2.25
CA LEU A 887 18.76 -52.21 -3.42
C LEU A 887 19.36 -53.19 -4.45
N TRP A 888 19.01 -52.98 -5.73
CA TRP A 888 19.62 -53.63 -6.89
C TRP A 888 20.18 -52.59 -7.86
N ARG A 889 21.23 -52.93 -8.59
CA ARG A 889 21.87 -52.12 -9.64
C ARG A 889 21.64 -52.75 -11.01
N HIS A 890 21.26 -51.95 -11.99
CA HIS A 890 21.25 -52.34 -13.39
C HIS A 890 22.63 -52.05 -14.00
N ASP A 891 23.30 -53.08 -14.55
CA ASP A 891 24.66 -52.97 -15.10
C ASP A 891 24.74 -52.84 -16.64
N GLY A 892 23.60 -52.59 -17.31
CA GLY A 892 23.57 -52.33 -18.74
C GLY A 892 24.43 -51.12 -19.15
N PRO A 893 24.84 -51.05 -20.44
CA PRO A 893 25.61 -49.91 -20.95
C PRO A 893 24.76 -48.64 -20.91
N ALA A 894 25.30 -47.56 -20.33
CA ALA A 894 24.67 -46.25 -20.39
C ALA A 894 24.64 -45.76 -21.85
N SER A 895 23.48 -45.88 -22.50
CA SER A 895 23.34 -45.59 -23.93
C SER A 895 23.38 -44.09 -24.19
N ALA A 896 24.58 -43.58 -24.49
CA ALA A 896 24.85 -42.18 -24.87
C ALA A 896 24.16 -41.73 -26.18
N ALA A 897 23.23 -42.51 -26.72
CA ALA A 897 22.49 -42.27 -27.95
C ALA A 897 20.95 -42.30 -27.78
N GLY A 898 20.42 -42.43 -26.55
CA GLY A 898 18.96 -42.62 -26.34
C GLY A 898 18.28 -41.89 -25.19
N VAL A 899 19.01 -41.36 -24.18
CA VAL A 899 18.44 -40.97 -22.86
C VAL A 899 17.64 -39.64 -22.84
N THR A 900 16.87 -39.36 -23.88
CA THR A 900 16.00 -38.18 -24.03
C THR A 900 15.02 -37.99 -22.87
N ALA A 901 14.56 -39.07 -22.22
CA ALA A 901 13.72 -39.03 -21.03
C ALA A 901 14.45 -38.56 -19.74
N SER A 902 15.75 -38.29 -19.81
CA SER A 902 16.54 -37.73 -18.69
C SER A 902 16.98 -36.29 -18.90
N GLU A 903 16.95 -35.77 -20.13
CA GLU A 903 17.49 -34.45 -20.46
C GLU A 903 16.55 -33.30 -20.08
N VAL A 904 17.10 -32.23 -19.52
CA VAL A 904 16.34 -31.01 -19.21
C VAL A 904 16.12 -30.21 -20.50
N PRO A 905 14.87 -29.90 -20.90
CA PRO A 905 14.61 -29.14 -22.12
C PRO A 905 15.30 -27.78 -22.13
N ALA A 906 16.11 -27.51 -23.15
CA ALA A 906 16.99 -26.33 -23.24
C ALA A 906 16.30 -24.94 -23.21
N ARG A 907 14.96 -24.89 -23.15
CA ARG A 907 14.14 -23.69 -22.94
C ARG A 907 12.96 -23.92 -21.98
N ALA A 908 13.10 -24.79 -20.98
CA ALA A 908 12.07 -25.05 -19.97
C ALA A 908 11.50 -23.73 -19.39
N GLY A 909 10.22 -23.47 -19.65
CA GLY A 909 9.51 -22.26 -19.21
C GLY A 909 9.61 -21.02 -20.12
N GLY A 910 10.61 -20.94 -21.00
CA GLY A 910 10.74 -19.93 -22.05
C GLY A 910 10.46 -18.48 -21.63
N VAL A 911 9.77 -17.72 -22.50
CA VAL A 911 9.39 -16.31 -22.25
C VAL A 911 8.37 -16.19 -21.11
N PHE A 912 7.52 -17.20 -20.90
CA PHE A 912 6.50 -17.19 -19.84
C PHE A 912 7.12 -17.18 -18.44
N SER A 913 8.16 -17.98 -18.21
CA SER A 913 8.92 -17.97 -16.94
C SER A 913 9.51 -16.58 -16.66
N LEU A 914 10.16 -15.96 -17.65
CA LEU A 914 10.71 -14.60 -17.51
C LEU A 914 9.61 -13.57 -17.21
N ALA A 915 8.47 -13.64 -17.88
CA ALA A 915 7.34 -12.73 -17.65
C ALA A 915 6.73 -12.90 -16.25
N ALA A 916 6.56 -14.14 -15.77
CA ALA A 916 6.09 -14.44 -14.43
C ALA A 916 7.08 -13.97 -13.35
N LEU A 917 8.38 -14.21 -13.54
CA LEU A 917 9.43 -13.76 -12.63
C LEU A 917 9.51 -12.22 -12.57
N LEU A 918 9.39 -11.52 -13.70
CA LEU A 918 9.32 -10.06 -13.74
C LEU A 918 8.07 -9.52 -13.02
N LEU A 919 6.90 -10.14 -13.20
CA LEU A 919 5.66 -9.76 -12.51
C LEU A 919 5.78 -9.96 -10.99
N ALA A 920 6.34 -11.08 -10.55
CA ALA A 920 6.63 -11.36 -9.15
C ALA A 920 7.64 -10.35 -8.57
N ALA A 921 8.76 -10.10 -9.26
CA ALA A 921 9.78 -9.15 -8.83
C ALA A 921 9.23 -7.72 -8.70
N ILE A 922 8.39 -7.28 -9.64
CA ILE A 922 7.75 -5.95 -9.59
C ILE A 922 6.76 -5.86 -8.42
N THR A 923 5.91 -6.86 -8.22
CA THR A 923 4.84 -6.81 -7.19
C THR A 923 5.38 -7.01 -5.77
N VAL A 924 6.19 -8.06 -5.56
CA VAL A 924 6.85 -8.35 -4.28
C VAL A 924 7.87 -7.26 -3.95
N GLY A 925 8.68 -6.83 -4.91
CA GLY A 925 9.65 -5.74 -4.73
C GLY A 925 8.98 -4.40 -4.39
N SER A 926 7.84 -4.09 -5.02
CA SER A 926 7.06 -2.88 -4.68
C SER A 926 6.47 -2.96 -3.27
N ALA A 927 5.98 -4.13 -2.85
CA ALA A 927 5.50 -4.34 -1.50
C ALA A 927 6.64 -4.25 -0.47
N LEU A 928 7.81 -4.81 -0.75
CA LEU A 928 8.99 -4.73 0.11
C LEU A 928 9.48 -3.27 0.30
N LEU A 929 9.59 -2.51 -0.80
CA LEU A 929 9.94 -1.08 -0.74
C LEU A 929 8.88 -0.25 0.04
N LEU A 930 7.61 -0.64 -0.06
CA LEU A 930 6.52 0.03 0.64
C LEU A 930 6.43 -0.39 2.13
N SER A 931 6.85 -1.61 2.51
CA SER A 931 6.84 -2.09 3.90
C SER A 931 8.00 -1.56 4.75
N ILE A 932 9.21 -1.40 4.18
CA ILE A 932 10.42 -0.91 4.89
C ILE A 932 10.12 0.37 5.71
N PRO A 933 10.48 0.43 7.01
CA PRO A 933 10.16 1.55 7.91
C PRO A 933 11.09 2.76 7.69
N THR A 934 11.02 3.37 6.52
CA THR A 934 11.47 4.75 6.32
C THR A 934 10.61 5.72 7.13
N GLY A 935 11.24 6.78 7.65
CA GLY A 935 10.60 7.74 8.56
C GLY A 935 9.38 8.46 7.98
N ALA A 936 8.58 9.08 8.86
CA ALA A 936 7.31 9.70 8.50
C ALA A 936 7.45 10.69 7.33
N GLY A 937 6.65 10.49 6.28
CA GLY A 937 6.79 11.20 5.01
C GLY A 937 6.38 12.69 5.08
N PRO A 938 6.75 13.51 4.07
CA PRO A 938 6.50 14.96 4.04
C PRO A 938 5.02 15.38 4.03
N GLU A 939 4.09 14.43 3.90
CA GLU A 939 2.66 14.66 4.02
C GLU A 939 2.20 14.75 5.48
N ALA A 940 2.81 14.02 6.42
CA ALA A 940 2.44 14.09 7.83
C ALA A 940 2.76 15.45 8.45
N VAL A 941 3.88 16.09 8.06
CA VAL A 941 4.22 17.48 8.44
C VAL A 941 3.16 18.44 7.92
N ARG A 942 2.86 18.37 6.62
CA ARG A 942 1.86 19.23 5.96
C ARG A 942 0.41 18.87 6.30
N GLN A 943 0.20 17.87 7.14
CA GLN A 943 -1.07 17.65 7.82
C GLN A 943 -1.04 18.30 9.21
N ALA A 944 0.01 18.05 10.01
CA ALA A 944 0.20 18.69 11.32
C ALA A 944 0.17 20.23 11.26
N ASN A 945 0.92 20.86 10.35
CA ASN A 945 0.89 22.32 10.17
C ASN A 945 -0.51 22.83 9.77
N ARG A 946 -1.24 22.12 8.90
CA ARG A 946 -2.60 22.52 8.51
C ARG A 946 -3.63 22.28 9.60
N ASP A 947 -3.46 21.27 10.44
CA ASP A 947 -4.29 21.07 11.63
C ASP A 947 -3.89 22.02 12.77
N ALA A 948 -2.72 22.67 12.72
CA ALA A 948 -2.40 23.87 13.51
C ALA A 948 -3.07 25.14 12.92
N MET A 949 -2.91 25.44 11.62
CA MET A 949 -3.60 26.54 10.93
C MET A 949 -5.13 26.50 11.14
N ARG A 950 -5.75 25.31 11.06
CA ARG A 950 -7.17 25.09 11.34
C ARG A 950 -7.58 25.34 12.79
N ARG A 951 -6.66 25.20 13.75
CA ARG A 951 -6.89 25.60 15.15
C ARG A 951 -6.76 27.12 15.28
N SER A 952 -5.74 27.72 14.66
CA SER A 952 -5.53 29.19 14.64
C SER A 952 -6.70 29.94 14.00
N ALA A 953 -7.18 29.49 12.84
CA ALA A 953 -8.35 30.09 12.17
C ALA A 953 -9.64 29.89 12.98
N ARG A 954 -9.72 28.86 13.84
CA ARG A 954 -10.85 28.66 14.76
C ARG A 954 -10.76 29.58 15.98
N SER A 955 -9.58 29.81 16.55
CA SER A 955 -9.42 30.79 17.64
C SER A 955 -9.65 32.21 17.12
N ASP A 956 -9.05 32.63 16.01
CA ASP A 956 -9.30 33.96 15.39
C ASP A 956 -10.81 34.19 15.12
N THR A 957 -11.54 33.15 14.68
CA THR A 957 -13.01 33.21 14.51
C THR A 957 -13.77 33.29 15.85
N GLN A 958 -13.24 32.75 16.94
CA GLN A 958 -13.81 32.86 18.29
C GLN A 958 -13.49 34.21 18.93
N ASP A 959 -12.27 34.71 18.75
CA ASP A 959 -11.74 35.93 19.35
C ASP A 959 -12.44 37.16 18.74
N ARG A 960 -12.52 37.28 17.41
CA ARG A 960 -13.33 38.32 16.74
C ARG A 960 -14.83 38.23 17.08
N LYS A 961 -15.33 37.04 17.44
CA LYS A 961 -16.72 36.85 17.89
C LYS A 961 -16.91 37.18 19.37
N ALA A 962 -15.85 37.29 20.17
CA ALA A 962 -15.89 37.94 21.47
C ALA A 962 -15.87 39.46 21.29
N GLU A 963 -14.92 39.99 20.51
CA GLU A 963 -14.78 41.41 20.17
C GLU A 963 -16.09 42.02 19.64
N ALA A 964 -16.72 41.40 18.63
CA ALA A 964 -18.01 41.85 18.10
C ALA A 964 -19.18 41.78 19.12
N ARG A 965 -19.10 40.91 20.14
CA ARG A 965 -20.09 40.87 21.23
C ARG A 965 -19.86 41.95 22.26
N ASP A 966 -18.60 42.28 22.55
CA ASP A 966 -18.25 43.34 23.50
C ASP A 966 -18.50 44.72 22.89
N LEU A 967 -18.22 44.94 21.59
CA LEU A 967 -18.68 46.14 20.86
C LEU A 967 -20.21 46.30 20.90
N HIS A 968 -20.98 45.22 20.67
CA HIS A 968 -22.44 45.27 20.80
C HIS A 968 -22.92 45.39 22.27
N ARG A 969 -22.05 45.15 23.25
CA ARG A 969 -22.32 45.37 24.68
C ARG A 969 -22.09 46.83 25.07
N GLU A 970 -21.05 47.45 24.54
CA GLU A 970 -20.75 48.87 24.65
C GLU A 970 -21.83 49.72 23.94
N GLU A 971 -22.23 49.34 22.73
CA GLU A 971 -23.37 49.94 22.02
C GLU A 971 -24.66 49.89 22.87
N ARG A 972 -24.87 48.78 23.60
CA ARG A 972 -26.01 48.62 24.52
C ARG A 972 -25.86 49.41 25.82
N SER A 973 -24.66 49.58 26.37
CA SER A 973 -24.46 50.43 27.55
C SER A 973 -24.66 51.90 27.19
N ALA A 974 -24.06 52.40 26.10
CA ALA A 974 -24.28 53.75 25.60
C ALA A 974 -25.77 54.04 25.33
N LYS A 975 -26.48 53.12 24.64
CA LYS A 975 -27.94 53.23 24.42
C LYS A 975 -28.77 53.09 25.71
N SER A 976 -28.23 52.51 26.77
CA SER A 976 -28.86 52.46 28.10
C SER A 976 -28.61 53.75 28.89
N GLU A 977 -27.41 54.29 28.83
CA GLU A 977 -26.98 55.52 29.51
C GLU A 977 -27.67 56.75 28.90
N ALA A 978 -27.69 56.90 27.58
CA ALA A 978 -28.46 57.95 26.89
C ALA A 978 -29.98 57.85 27.19
N ARG A 979 -30.50 56.63 27.40
CA ARG A 979 -31.90 56.41 27.82
C ARG A 979 -32.11 56.76 29.30
N SER A 980 -31.11 56.58 30.15
CA SER A 980 -31.11 57.03 31.54
C SER A 980 -31.06 58.56 31.62
N ALA A 981 -30.15 59.21 30.90
CA ALA A 981 -30.04 60.66 30.81
C ALA A 981 -31.36 61.30 30.33
N ARG A 982 -31.96 60.79 29.25
CA ARG A 982 -33.30 61.24 28.78
C ARG A 982 -34.43 60.93 29.79
N SER A 983 -34.29 59.93 30.66
CA SER A 983 -35.21 59.66 31.77
C SER A 983 -35.05 60.69 32.89
N GLU A 984 -33.82 60.97 33.31
CA GLU A 984 -33.51 61.93 34.37
C GLU A 984 -33.82 63.37 33.96
N ALA A 985 -33.53 63.76 32.71
CA ALA A 985 -33.93 65.05 32.15
C ALA A 985 -35.46 65.22 32.16
N ARG A 986 -36.22 64.19 31.77
CA ARG A 986 -37.69 64.19 31.88
C ARG A 986 -38.17 64.21 33.34
N ALA A 987 -37.45 63.60 34.27
CA ALA A 987 -37.74 63.64 35.70
C ALA A 987 -37.36 64.99 36.36
N ALA A 988 -36.38 65.70 35.83
CA ALA A 988 -36.02 67.07 36.22
C ALA A 988 -37.06 68.07 35.70
N LEU A 989 -37.44 67.97 34.41
CA LEU A 989 -38.51 68.78 33.81
C LEU A 989 -39.87 68.56 34.51
N ARG A 990 -40.20 67.32 34.88
CA ARG A 990 -41.38 67.02 35.70
C ARG A 990 -41.28 67.56 37.13
N ARG A 991 -40.07 67.71 37.69
CA ARG A 991 -39.86 68.33 39.00
C ARG A 991 -40.02 69.85 38.93
N SER A 992 -39.44 70.54 37.94
CA SER A 992 -39.63 71.99 37.79
C SER A 992 -41.09 72.37 37.53
N VAL A 993 -41.77 71.67 36.62
CA VAL A 993 -43.21 71.87 36.34
C VAL A 993 -44.08 71.62 37.59
N LYS A 994 -43.71 70.67 38.45
CA LYS A 994 -44.46 70.37 39.69
C LYS A 994 -44.07 71.24 40.89
N ALA A 995 -42.96 71.97 40.83
CA ALA A 995 -42.47 72.81 41.92
C ALA A 995 -43.12 74.21 41.99
N GLY A 996 -43.85 74.64 40.95
CA GLY A 996 -44.58 75.91 40.96
C GLY A 996 -43.70 77.16 41.03
N ALA A 997 -42.45 77.07 40.59
CA ALA A 997 -41.48 78.15 40.66
C ALA A 997 -41.78 79.26 39.63
N ILE A 998 -42.49 80.30 40.07
CA ILE A 998 -42.52 81.59 39.37
C ILE A 998 -41.16 82.27 39.58
N VAL A 999 -40.46 82.57 38.49
CA VAL A 999 -39.29 83.45 38.48
C VAL A 999 -39.50 84.50 37.37
N PRO A 1000 -39.19 85.80 37.58
CA PRO A 1000 -39.60 86.87 36.66
C PRO A 1000 -38.72 86.97 35.41
N ALA A 1001 -39.14 87.84 34.48
CA ALA A 1001 -38.34 88.21 33.32
C ALA A 1001 -37.26 89.25 33.69
N GLU A 1002 -35.98 88.87 33.54
CA GLU A 1002 -34.89 89.71 33.02
C GLU A 1002 -33.59 88.88 32.92
N GLY A 1003 -32.77 89.10 31.88
CA GLY A 1003 -31.42 88.56 31.75
C GLY A 1003 -31.29 87.09 31.27
N THR A 1004 -30.43 86.85 30.28
CA THR A 1004 -30.18 85.53 29.70
C THR A 1004 -29.31 84.64 30.60
N PRO A 1005 -29.76 83.42 30.91
CA PRO A 1005 -28.86 82.27 30.78
C PRO A 1005 -29.48 81.04 30.08
N ALA A 1006 -30.79 81.05 29.82
CA ALA A 1006 -31.51 79.88 29.29
C ALA A 1006 -31.12 79.50 27.85
N ALA A 1007 -30.86 80.48 26.97
CA ALA A 1007 -30.54 80.23 25.57
C ALA A 1007 -29.22 79.44 25.41
N GLN A 1008 -28.14 79.90 26.05
CA GLN A 1008 -26.85 79.22 26.00
C GLN A 1008 -26.89 77.82 26.64
N ALA A 1009 -27.69 77.62 27.69
CA ALA A 1009 -27.89 76.30 28.26
C ALA A 1009 -28.56 75.32 27.26
N ILE A 1010 -29.60 75.77 26.54
CA ILE A 1010 -30.27 74.96 25.51
C ILE A 1010 -29.34 74.73 24.31
N GLU A 1011 -28.69 75.77 23.79
CA GLU A 1011 -27.79 75.70 22.65
C GLU A 1011 -26.57 74.78 22.92
N SER A 1012 -26.03 74.80 24.14
CA SER A 1012 -24.98 73.85 24.57
C SER A 1012 -25.50 72.41 24.75
N ALA A 1013 -26.77 72.23 25.13
CA ALA A 1013 -27.38 70.91 25.26
C ALA A 1013 -27.75 70.32 23.89
N GLU A 1014 -28.23 71.12 22.94
CA GLU A 1014 -28.49 70.70 21.56
C GLU A 1014 -27.18 70.43 20.80
N ALA A 1015 -26.11 71.21 21.05
CA ALA A 1015 -24.78 70.91 20.53
C ALA A 1015 -24.21 69.59 21.11
N ALA A 1016 -24.45 69.29 22.38
CA ALA A 1016 -24.06 68.02 23.00
C ALA A 1016 -24.89 66.84 22.48
N GLU A 1017 -26.22 66.97 22.37
CA GLU A 1017 -27.10 65.92 21.84
C GLU A 1017 -26.84 65.69 20.34
N ALA A 1018 -26.38 66.70 19.59
CA ALA A 1018 -25.89 66.54 18.22
C ALA A 1018 -24.54 65.82 18.13
N ALA A 1019 -23.62 66.07 19.07
CA ALA A 1019 -22.33 65.38 19.14
C ALA A 1019 -22.50 63.90 19.53
N GLU A 1020 -23.28 63.60 20.58
CA GLU A 1020 -23.62 62.22 20.96
C GLU A 1020 -24.38 61.49 19.83
N ALA A 1021 -25.26 62.19 19.10
CA ALA A 1021 -25.97 61.59 17.96
C ALA A 1021 -25.06 61.30 16.76
N ALA A 1022 -24.00 62.09 16.55
CA ALA A 1022 -22.99 61.84 15.53
C ALA A 1022 -22.11 60.64 15.90
N GLU A 1023 -21.60 60.59 17.13
CA GLU A 1023 -20.77 59.50 17.64
C GLU A 1023 -21.54 58.16 17.71
N ALA A 1024 -22.79 58.19 18.18
CA ALA A 1024 -23.68 57.03 18.11
C ALA A 1024 -24.09 56.66 16.67
N GLY A 1025 -24.00 57.59 15.72
CA GLY A 1025 -24.20 57.37 14.30
C GLY A 1025 -23.03 56.62 13.66
N GLU A 1026 -21.79 57.05 13.91
CA GLU A 1026 -20.58 56.32 13.49
C GLU A 1026 -20.52 54.93 14.13
N LEU A 1027 -20.83 54.80 15.42
CA LEU A 1027 -20.86 53.51 16.10
C LEU A 1027 -21.93 52.58 15.49
N ALA A 1028 -23.11 53.10 15.15
CA ALA A 1028 -24.16 52.31 14.48
C ALA A 1028 -23.75 51.87 13.06
N ALA A 1029 -23.08 52.73 12.29
CA ALA A 1029 -22.57 52.39 10.97
C ALA A 1029 -21.47 51.31 11.04
N ALA A 1030 -20.58 51.37 12.05
CA ALA A 1030 -19.58 50.34 12.31
C ALA A 1030 -20.21 48.98 12.68
N VAL A 1031 -21.26 48.98 13.51
CA VAL A 1031 -22.02 47.77 13.88
C VAL A 1031 -22.78 47.20 12.67
N GLU A 1032 -23.35 48.04 11.79
CA GLU A 1032 -24.03 47.55 10.58
C GLU A 1032 -23.04 46.93 9.58
N LEU A 1033 -21.85 47.51 9.41
CA LEU A 1033 -20.74 46.90 8.66
C LEU A 1033 -20.31 45.54 9.26
N ALA A 1034 -20.18 45.45 10.59
CA ALA A 1034 -19.87 44.18 11.26
C ALA A 1034 -20.97 43.12 11.05
N HIS A 1035 -22.24 43.52 11.07
CA HIS A 1035 -23.36 42.62 10.81
C HIS A 1035 -23.49 42.22 9.33
N ALA A 1036 -23.10 43.06 8.37
CA ALA A 1036 -22.99 42.65 6.97
C ALA A 1036 -21.95 41.52 6.82
N ALA A 1037 -20.75 41.71 7.38
CA ALA A 1037 -19.67 40.73 7.37
C ALA A 1037 -19.99 39.41 8.11
N GLU A 1038 -20.89 39.41 9.10
CA GLU A 1038 -21.35 38.17 9.74
C GLU A 1038 -22.43 37.44 8.91
N ARG A 1039 -23.29 38.16 8.17
CA ARG A 1039 -24.29 37.54 7.27
C ARG A 1039 -23.62 36.71 6.18
N GLU A 1040 -22.64 37.26 5.46
CA GLU A 1040 -21.83 36.56 4.44
C GLU A 1040 -21.16 35.30 4.97
N ARG A 1041 -20.68 35.31 6.21
CA ARG A 1041 -19.99 34.16 6.83
C ARG A 1041 -20.96 33.09 7.32
N SER A 1042 -22.19 33.47 7.66
CA SER A 1042 -23.23 32.54 8.12
C SER A 1042 -23.74 31.62 7.00
N SER A 1043 -23.93 32.15 5.79
CA SER A 1043 -24.30 31.37 4.60
C SER A 1043 -23.16 30.42 4.20
N ASP A 1044 -21.91 30.90 4.23
CA ASP A 1044 -20.73 30.11 3.88
C ASP A 1044 -20.47 28.95 4.85
N LEU A 1045 -20.90 29.08 6.11
CA LEU A 1045 -20.92 27.97 7.07
C LEU A 1045 -22.07 27.00 6.80
N ALA A 1046 -23.30 27.48 6.66
CA ALA A 1046 -24.50 26.64 6.53
C ALA A 1046 -24.44 25.69 5.31
N LEU A 1047 -23.94 26.18 4.17
CA LEU A 1047 -23.78 25.39 2.95
C LEU A 1047 -22.77 24.24 3.10
N THR A 1048 -21.80 24.34 4.04
CA THR A 1048 -20.83 23.26 4.28
C THR A 1048 -21.35 22.13 5.18
N SER A 1049 -22.45 22.35 5.91
CA SER A 1049 -23.17 21.30 6.63
C SER A 1049 -24.25 20.59 5.79
N GLY A 1050 -24.72 21.21 4.71
CA GLY A 1050 -25.84 20.71 3.90
C GLY A 1050 -25.47 19.75 2.76
N HIS A 1051 -24.22 19.77 2.27
CA HIS A 1051 -23.80 18.95 1.11
C HIS A 1051 -23.46 17.50 1.49
N GLY A 1052 -24.52 16.73 1.78
CA GLY A 1052 -24.57 15.28 1.56
C GLY A 1052 -24.74 14.95 0.06
N ASP A 1053 -24.77 13.66 -0.27
CA ASP A 1053 -24.80 13.20 -1.67
C ASP A 1053 -26.04 13.67 -2.46
N GLU A 1054 -25.81 14.37 -3.57
CA GLU A 1054 -26.63 14.24 -4.78
C GLU A 1054 -25.75 13.65 -5.89
N THR A 1055 -26.24 12.60 -6.55
CA THR A 1055 -25.49 11.80 -7.52
C THR A 1055 -25.99 12.07 -8.94
N GLU A 1056 -25.43 13.08 -9.60
CA GLU A 1056 -25.55 13.22 -11.06
C GLU A 1056 -24.47 12.40 -11.77
N ASP A 1057 -24.82 11.18 -12.21
CA ASP A 1057 -24.28 10.56 -13.42
C ASP A 1057 -25.17 9.36 -13.81
N GLY A 1058 -26.16 9.61 -14.67
CA GLY A 1058 -27.10 8.61 -15.17
C GLY A 1058 -27.87 9.16 -16.38
N PRO A 1059 -27.89 8.46 -17.54
CA PRO A 1059 -28.50 9.02 -18.75
C PRO A 1059 -30.03 8.98 -18.66
N ALA A 1060 -30.66 10.15 -18.57
CA ALA A 1060 -32.10 10.29 -18.66
C ALA A 1060 -32.57 10.17 -20.13
N ASP A 1061 -33.14 9.01 -20.46
CA ASP A 1061 -33.85 8.77 -21.71
C ASP A 1061 -35.13 9.63 -21.74
N VAL A 1062 -35.36 10.36 -22.85
CA VAL A 1062 -36.48 11.31 -22.96
C VAL A 1062 -37.56 10.73 -23.87
N THR A 1063 -38.38 9.85 -23.30
CA THR A 1063 -39.61 9.36 -23.95
C THR A 1063 -40.65 10.47 -24.01
N ALA A 1064 -40.92 11.00 -25.21
CA ALA A 1064 -42.01 11.92 -25.48
C ALA A 1064 -42.93 11.37 -26.60
N GLY A 1065 -44.07 10.82 -26.19
CA GLY A 1065 -45.26 10.72 -27.05
C GLY A 1065 -46.19 11.92 -26.80
N GLU A 1066 -47.24 12.15 -27.58
CA GLU A 1066 -47.70 11.47 -28.81
C GLU A 1066 -48.79 12.35 -29.47
N ILE A 1067 -48.54 12.95 -30.65
CA ILE A 1067 -49.60 13.58 -31.48
C ILE A 1067 -49.32 13.36 -32.98
N ALA A 1068 -50.06 12.37 -33.53
CA ALA A 1068 -50.71 12.29 -34.85
C ALA A 1068 -50.06 12.77 -36.19
N GLU A 1069 -50.26 11.93 -37.23
CA GLU A 1069 -50.33 12.22 -38.69
C GLU A 1069 -49.02 12.67 -39.42
N HIS A 1070 -48.59 12.10 -40.57
CA HIS A 1070 -49.34 11.52 -41.71
C HIS A 1070 -48.56 10.42 -42.50
N VAL A 1071 -49.30 9.41 -42.98
CA VAL A 1071 -49.14 8.50 -44.17
C VAL A 1071 -47.81 8.43 -44.99
N ALA A 1072 -47.04 7.33 -44.83
CA ALA A 1072 -46.64 6.25 -45.79
C ALA A 1072 -46.46 6.48 -47.34
N PRO A 1073 -45.81 5.56 -48.13
CA PRO A 1073 -44.74 4.56 -47.87
C PRO A 1073 -43.66 4.36 -49.00
N GLY A 1074 -42.65 3.47 -48.77
CA GLY A 1074 -41.80 2.82 -49.80
C GLY A 1074 -40.30 2.74 -49.42
N THR A 1075 -39.50 1.70 -49.69
CA THR A 1075 -39.69 0.40 -50.39
C THR A 1075 -38.71 -0.67 -49.84
N ALA A 1076 -38.84 -1.97 -50.19
CA ALA A 1076 -38.20 -3.12 -49.51
C ALA A 1076 -36.94 -3.74 -50.22
N PRO A 1077 -36.15 -4.60 -49.54
CA PRO A 1077 -34.91 -5.26 -50.06
C PRO A 1077 -35.14 -6.68 -50.63
N PRO A 1078 -34.08 -7.42 -51.05
CA PRO A 1078 -33.78 -8.72 -50.40
C PRO A 1078 -32.27 -9.13 -50.32
N LYS A 1079 -32.00 -10.42 -50.02
CA LYS A 1079 -30.72 -11.05 -49.59
C LYS A 1079 -30.02 -11.91 -50.68
N GLU A 1080 -28.75 -12.31 -50.44
CA GLU A 1080 -28.07 -13.65 -50.58
C GLU A 1080 -28.32 -14.59 -51.81
N PRO A 1081 -27.52 -15.65 -52.12
CA PRO A 1081 -26.52 -16.40 -51.32
C PRO A 1081 -25.18 -16.73 -52.06
N ALA A 1082 -24.49 -17.82 -51.70
CA ALA A 1082 -23.15 -18.24 -52.20
C ALA A 1082 -23.05 -19.76 -52.53
N ALA A 1083 -22.02 -20.22 -53.30
CA ALA A 1083 -21.22 -21.47 -53.10
C ALA A 1083 -20.34 -21.98 -54.31
N SER A 1084 -19.00 -21.95 -54.17
CA SER A 1084 -18.00 -23.02 -54.53
C SER A 1084 -17.90 -23.63 -55.98
N PRO A 1085 -17.03 -24.63 -56.34
CA PRO A 1085 -15.77 -25.17 -55.74
C PRO A 1085 -14.59 -25.47 -56.76
N ARG A 1086 -13.47 -26.09 -56.28
CA ARG A 1086 -12.40 -26.90 -57.01
C ARG A 1086 -11.34 -26.17 -57.90
N GLU A 1087 -10.12 -26.65 -58.24
CA GLU A 1087 -9.09 -27.68 -57.85
C GLU A 1087 -7.83 -27.45 -58.81
N GLU A 1088 -6.55 -27.89 -58.71
CA GLU A 1088 -5.64 -28.64 -57.78
C GLU A 1088 -4.12 -28.46 -58.20
N LYS A 1089 -3.12 -28.86 -57.35
CA LYS A 1089 -1.65 -29.16 -57.62
C LYS A 1089 -0.68 -28.06 -58.16
N ALA A 1090 0.67 -28.14 -58.09
CA ALA A 1090 1.67 -28.77 -57.17
C ALA A 1090 3.16 -28.40 -57.52
N THR A 1091 4.14 -28.89 -56.71
CA THR A 1091 5.61 -29.07 -56.93
C THR A 1091 6.64 -27.99 -56.51
N ASP A 1092 7.86 -28.49 -56.24
CA ASP A 1092 9.06 -27.97 -55.51
C ASP A 1092 10.29 -28.80 -56.02
N PRO A 1093 11.59 -28.65 -55.64
CA PRO A 1093 12.38 -27.55 -55.05
C PRO A 1093 13.72 -27.32 -55.85
N VAL A 1094 14.80 -26.73 -55.26
CA VAL A 1094 16.26 -27.10 -55.37
C VAL A 1094 17.23 -26.01 -54.81
N GLU A 1095 18.36 -26.44 -54.21
CA GLU A 1095 19.53 -25.66 -53.73
C GLU A 1095 20.84 -26.25 -54.34
N PRO A 1096 22.00 -25.55 -54.49
CA PRO A 1096 23.02 -25.51 -53.41
C PRO A 1096 24.08 -24.35 -53.41
N ALA A 1097 24.82 -24.19 -52.29
CA ALA A 1097 26.28 -23.93 -52.04
C ALA A 1097 27.19 -23.12 -53.05
N ASP A 1098 28.37 -22.51 -52.72
CA ASP A 1098 29.32 -22.65 -51.59
C ASP A 1098 30.31 -21.41 -51.42
N ARG A 1099 31.38 -21.60 -50.62
CA ARG A 1099 32.49 -20.77 -50.05
C ARG A 1099 33.60 -20.28 -51.04
N PRO A 1100 34.73 -19.57 -50.66
CA PRO A 1100 35.48 -19.56 -49.36
C PRO A 1100 36.31 -18.31 -48.87
N SER A 1101 36.90 -18.45 -47.65
CA SER A 1101 38.07 -17.72 -47.02
C SER A 1101 37.98 -16.18 -46.79
N GLY A 1102 38.48 -15.55 -45.71
CA GLY A 1102 39.23 -15.92 -44.46
C GLY A 1102 39.18 -14.73 -43.45
N GLN A 1103 40.08 -14.42 -42.49
CA GLN A 1103 41.29 -15.05 -41.90
C GLN A 1103 41.75 -14.26 -40.61
N GLU A 1104 42.38 -14.95 -39.62
CA GLU A 1104 43.28 -14.50 -38.49
C GLU A 1104 43.00 -13.28 -37.55
N ASP A 1105 42.67 -13.55 -36.26
CA ASP A 1105 43.57 -13.71 -35.06
C ASP A 1105 44.72 -12.68 -34.74
N PRO A 1106 45.45 -12.77 -33.58
CA PRO A 1106 44.99 -12.70 -32.17
C PRO A 1106 45.90 -11.87 -31.21
N ASN A 1107 45.57 -11.77 -29.91
CA ASN A 1107 46.53 -11.58 -28.78
C ASN A 1107 45.83 -11.91 -27.43
N ASN A 1108 46.19 -12.96 -26.65
CA ASN A 1108 47.40 -13.13 -25.81
C ASN A 1108 47.37 -12.19 -24.56
N ALA A 1109 46.79 -12.54 -23.41
CA ALA A 1109 47.04 -13.64 -22.45
C ALA A 1109 48.15 -13.38 -21.40
N ARG A 1110 47.75 -13.39 -20.13
CA ARG A 1110 48.49 -13.92 -18.97
C ARG A 1110 47.57 -14.09 -17.77
#